data_AF-A0AAW2YLD5-F1
#
_entry.id   AF-A0AAW2YLD5-F1
#
_cell.length_a   1.000
_cell.length_b   1.000
_cell.length_c   1.000
_cell.angle_alpha   90.00
_cell.angle_beta   90.00
_cell.angle_gamma   90.00
#
_symmetry.space_group_name_H-M   'P 1'
#
loop_
_entity.id
_entity.type
_entity.pdbx_description
1 polymer ?
#
loop_
_entity_poly.entity_id
_entity_poly.type
_entity_poly.pdbx_seq_one_letter_code
_entity_poly.pdbx_strand_id
1 'polypeptide(L)'
;MRAHLALLVIALLPLIVSARVRKSHHHSSIRSRAVKSFNKVLERFKKPEAIDTCSWWGDPHYTTWNGKTYDVYPVGDAVAVYDPKTKFAIHARHHHWGFTGATPTVNTALAIKTASHEVVEYDAPLDQFRRNGVVVDFALHEKINLKGGAVLTRKSSTQYEVTLHNKGKVTVSSSGGTMPYLQVVIQFPRSVSSRLSKSLCGNYFGEYAHVDQKNIIFTTPYDKDSVHYSSTPVDDSKKAKQKAIKACSKLSSNAFKTCVYDFCHSPTNHRKEVVKKSNEIHKTRSKIVLAIVKKIQKKQVKFENKLKVAVQKLIKKHPKYAKQCQKSMTKQLKKVRKQCKTKKTTVGYKKSDKKIKKLVKKAQKAQKKRDQKIKKAIKKAAKKVVKKHHKKNGKKHGKKHGKKHHKKHGKKHGKKHAKKNGKKARKQRKAKKAAKRAAKKAARKHAKKARKQRKAKKAAKRRAARKARKERKAKKAAKKARKQRKHKKARKHHKRAKCINKSKAKKIVKQLKKNKKAIKKAKKQAAKAKKAARKAARKTRKAKRSKKQQKCLTKKQAKRVRKQLKKERKAAEKAKKNAKKAIQKAKKILKKKLLKNRKAIKKAAKKAAKKVRKAVKKEQHRRKKKALKKRLNKLKSALKKKQRKCSNSKSRKNSKSAKKLISKVKSLEKKLSRK
;
A
#
# COMPACT_ATOMS: atom_id res chain seq x y z
N MET A 1 -5.26 -11.72 -43.42
CA MET A 1 -4.13 -12.40 -44.12
C MET A 1 -3.99 -13.86 -43.64
N ARG A 2 -2.78 -14.41 -43.35
CA ARG A 2 -2.50 -15.88 -43.25
C ARG A 2 -3.54 -16.77 -42.52
N ALA A 3 -4.13 -16.33 -41.41
CA ALA A 3 -5.17 -17.12 -40.70
C ALA A 3 -6.52 -17.17 -41.44
N HIS A 4 -6.88 -16.11 -42.17
CA HIS A 4 -8.08 -16.09 -43.02
C HIS A 4 -7.85 -16.88 -44.31
N LEU A 5 -6.64 -16.81 -44.89
CA LEU A 5 -6.29 -17.62 -46.08
C LEU A 5 -6.44 -19.12 -45.77
N ALA A 6 -6.02 -19.57 -44.59
CA ALA A 6 -6.20 -20.94 -44.13
C ALA A 6 -7.68 -21.34 -43.94
N LEU A 7 -8.55 -20.42 -43.52
CA LEU A 7 -9.99 -20.66 -43.41
C LEU A 7 -10.66 -20.71 -44.80
N LEU A 8 -10.26 -19.85 -45.73
CA LEU A 8 -10.75 -19.81 -47.11
C LEU A 8 -10.42 -21.11 -47.85
N VAL A 9 -9.18 -21.61 -47.72
CA VAL A 9 -8.77 -22.92 -48.26
C VAL A 9 -9.56 -24.08 -47.64
N ILE A 10 -9.88 -24.02 -46.33
CA ILE A 10 -10.72 -25.04 -45.67
C ILE A 10 -12.17 -24.99 -46.17
N ALA A 11 -12.70 -23.81 -46.52
CA ALA A 11 -14.06 -23.64 -47.03
C ALA A 11 -14.22 -24.06 -48.50
N LEU A 12 -13.21 -23.87 -49.35
CA LEU A 12 -13.25 -24.23 -50.78
C LEU A 12 -12.94 -25.71 -51.05
N LEU A 13 -12.15 -26.36 -50.18
CA LEU A 13 -11.76 -27.77 -50.34
C LEU A 13 -12.94 -28.76 -50.55
N PRO A 14 -14.08 -28.66 -49.84
CA PRO A 14 -15.25 -29.50 -50.10
C PRO A 14 -15.87 -29.32 -51.49
N LEU A 15 -15.93 -28.08 -51.99
CA LEU A 15 -16.52 -27.75 -53.29
C LEU A 15 -15.68 -28.34 -54.43
N ILE A 16 -14.36 -28.14 -54.38
CA ILE A 16 -13.40 -28.69 -55.36
C ILE A 16 -13.42 -30.23 -55.36
N VAL A 17 -13.65 -30.87 -54.21
CA VAL A 17 -13.74 -32.34 -54.09
C VAL A 17 -15.11 -32.89 -54.53
N SER A 18 -16.15 -32.07 -54.58
CA SER A 18 -17.48 -32.47 -55.06
C SER A 18 -17.60 -32.38 -56.58
N ALA A 19 -16.97 -31.38 -57.21
CA ALA A 19 -17.10 -31.09 -58.63
C ALA A 19 -16.49 -32.15 -59.58
N ARG A 20 -15.66 -33.09 -59.08
CA ARG A 20 -14.81 -33.96 -59.91
C ARG A 20 -14.99 -35.47 -59.66
N VAL A 21 -16.19 -35.90 -59.27
CA VAL A 21 -16.50 -37.32 -59.00
C VAL A 21 -17.83 -37.77 -59.64
N ARG A 22 -17.78 -38.14 -60.91
CA ARG A 22 -18.75 -39.05 -61.56
C ARG A 22 -18.02 -40.35 -61.96
N LYS A 23 -18.70 -41.49 -61.85
CA LYS A 23 -18.32 -42.85 -62.32
C LYS A 23 -16.85 -43.31 -62.06
N SER A 24 -16.55 -43.83 -60.85
CA SER A 24 -15.48 -44.83 -60.64
C SER A 24 -15.57 -45.49 -59.25
N HIS A 25 -15.71 -46.82 -59.20
CA HIS A 25 -15.97 -47.56 -57.95
C HIS A 25 -14.72 -47.80 -57.06
N HIS A 26 -13.50 -47.55 -57.53
CA HIS A 26 -12.28 -47.81 -56.75
C HIS A 26 -11.91 -46.74 -55.68
N HIS A 27 -12.63 -45.61 -55.59
CA HIS A 27 -12.16 -44.43 -54.85
C HIS A 27 -12.23 -44.47 -53.30
N SER A 28 -12.84 -45.49 -52.69
CA SER A 28 -13.04 -45.57 -51.23
C SER A 28 -11.72 -45.51 -50.43
N SER A 29 -10.67 -46.15 -50.95
CA SER A 29 -9.32 -46.18 -50.37
C SER A 29 -8.72 -44.78 -50.24
N ILE A 30 -8.86 -43.95 -51.29
CA ILE A 30 -8.23 -42.63 -51.43
C ILE A 30 -8.86 -41.61 -50.46
N ARG A 31 -10.20 -41.52 -50.42
CA ARG A 31 -10.91 -40.65 -49.46
C ARG A 31 -10.48 -40.95 -48.02
N SER A 32 -10.28 -42.23 -47.66
CA SER A 32 -9.82 -42.61 -46.32
C SER A 32 -8.41 -42.09 -45.97
N ARG A 33 -7.50 -42.01 -46.95
CA ARG A 33 -6.12 -41.49 -46.76
C ARG A 33 -6.14 -39.97 -46.59
N ALA A 34 -6.89 -39.26 -47.43
CA ALA A 34 -7.05 -37.80 -47.33
C ALA A 34 -7.62 -37.38 -45.97
N VAL A 35 -8.71 -38.00 -45.52
CA VAL A 35 -9.35 -37.72 -44.22
C VAL A 35 -8.41 -38.07 -43.04
N LYS A 36 -7.63 -39.16 -43.12
CA LYS A 36 -6.62 -39.49 -42.10
C LYS A 36 -5.48 -38.46 -42.06
N SER A 37 -5.03 -37.96 -43.20
CA SER A 37 -3.99 -36.91 -43.27
C SER A 37 -4.50 -35.56 -42.75
N PHE A 38 -5.70 -35.12 -43.14
CA PHE A 38 -6.31 -33.89 -42.65
C PHE A 38 -6.55 -33.92 -41.14
N ASN A 39 -7.09 -35.03 -40.61
CA ASN A 39 -7.24 -35.21 -39.15
C ASN A 39 -5.88 -35.24 -38.42
N LYS A 40 -4.84 -35.81 -39.03
CA LYS A 40 -3.46 -35.81 -38.49
C LYS A 40 -2.82 -34.41 -38.50
N VAL A 41 -3.27 -33.52 -39.39
CA VAL A 41 -2.91 -32.08 -39.40
C VAL A 41 -3.70 -31.32 -38.32
N LEU A 42 -5.02 -31.52 -38.21
CA LEU A 42 -5.83 -30.95 -37.12
C LEU A 42 -5.36 -31.40 -35.72
N GLU A 43 -4.96 -32.67 -35.56
CA GLU A 43 -4.32 -33.20 -34.35
C GLU A 43 -2.99 -32.51 -33.99
N ARG A 44 -2.25 -31.98 -34.98
CA ARG A 44 -1.06 -31.17 -34.73
C ARG A 44 -1.45 -29.78 -34.22
N PHE A 45 -2.47 -29.15 -34.81
CA PHE A 45 -3.00 -27.85 -34.33
C PHE A 45 -3.71 -27.93 -32.97
N LYS A 46 -4.31 -29.08 -32.61
CA LYS A 46 -4.96 -29.31 -31.30
C LYS A 46 -3.99 -29.48 -30.13
N LYS A 47 -2.68 -29.64 -30.37
CA LYS A 47 -1.71 -29.74 -29.27
C LYS A 47 -1.53 -28.37 -28.61
N PRO A 48 -1.65 -28.26 -27.27
CA PRO A 48 -1.35 -27.01 -26.59
C PRO A 48 0.11 -26.65 -26.86
N GLU A 49 0.33 -25.42 -27.31
CA GLU A 49 1.66 -24.90 -27.62
C GLU A 49 2.58 -25.03 -26.40
N ALA A 50 3.84 -25.40 -26.64
CA ALA A 50 4.82 -25.48 -25.56
C ALA A 50 4.98 -24.10 -24.91
N ILE A 51 4.89 -24.05 -23.58
CA ILE A 51 5.11 -22.84 -22.79
C ILE A 51 6.52 -22.91 -22.23
N ASP A 52 7.40 -22.03 -22.73
CA ASP A 52 8.73 -21.84 -22.17
C ASP A 52 8.67 -20.84 -21.02
N THR A 53 9.64 -20.89 -20.11
CA THR A 53 9.61 -20.07 -18.89
C THR A 53 11.00 -19.55 -18.56
N CYS A 54 11.11 -18.23 -18.41
CA CYS A 54 12.23 -17.56 -17.77
C CYS A 54 11.81 -17.16 -16.35
N SER A 55 12.73 -17.16 -15.39
CA SER A 55 12.46 -16.65 -14.05
C SER A 55 13.73 -16.19 -13.35
N TRP A 56 13.60 -15.22 -12.45
CA TRP A 56 14.69 -14.83 -11.56
C TRP A 56 14.17 -14.49 -10.16
N TRP A 57 15.02 -14.70 -9.16
CA TRP A 57 14.64 -14.59 -7.76
C TRP A 57 15.84 -14.27 -6.86
N GLY A 58 15.59 -13.49 -5.81
CA GLY A 58 16.62 -13.11 -4.85
C GLY A 58 17.64 -12.14 -5.43
N ASP A 59 18.89 -12.41 -5.12
CA ASP A 59 20.12 -11.76 -5.56
C ASP A 59 20.63 -12.44 -6.84
N PRO A 60 20.22 -11.92 -8.01
CA PRO A 60 19.23 -12.68 -8.76
C PRO A 60 19.84 -13.87 -9.51
N HIS A 61 19.47 -15.06 -9.03
CA HIS A 61 19.63 -16.30 -9.76
C HIS A 61 18.65 -16.32 -10.93
N TYR A 62 19.15 -16.23 -12.16
CA TYR A 62 18.35 -16.33 -13.39
C TYR A 62 18.17 -17.79 -13.82
N THR A 63 17.05 -18.06 -14.45
CA THR A 63 16.73 -19.30 -15.19
C THR A 63 16.14 -18.89 -16.52
N THR A 64 16.76 -19.36 -17.59
CA THR A 64 16.54 -18.89 -18.98
C THR A 64 15.53 -19.76 -19.72
N TRP A 65 15.13 -19.38 -20.94
CA TRP A 65 14.09 -20.09 -21.71
C TRP A 65 14.37 -21.58 -21.95
N ASN A 66 15.65 -21.97 -22.07
CA ASN A 66 16.08 -23.35 -22.27
C ASN A 66 16.41 -24.09 -20.95
N GLY A 67 16.26 -23.42 -19.81
CA GLY A 67 16.52 -23.99 -18.47
C GLY A 67 17.96 -23.88 -17.98
N LYS A 68 18.89 -23.27 -18.72
CA LYS A 68 20.21 -22.88 -18.17
C LYS A 68 20.02 -21.85 -17.05
N THR A 69 20.77 -21.99 -15.97
CA THR A 69 20.78 -21.10 -14.80
C THR A 69 22.10 -20.37 -14.68
N TYR A 70 22.08 -19.10 -14.29
CA TYR A 70 23.27 -18.32 -13.98
C TYR A 70 22.94 -17.19 -13.00
N ASP A 71 23.96 -16.70 -12.31
CA ASP A 71 23.85 -15.60 -11.35
C ASP A 71 24.45 -14.33 -11.96
N VAL A 72 23.83 -13.18 -11.75
CA VAL A 72 24.34 -11.90 -12.26
C VAL A 72 23.96 -10.78 -11.31
N TYR A 73 24.93 -9.92 -10.98
CA TYR A 73 24.78 -8.92 -9.93
C TYR A 73 24.93 -7.46 -10.43
N PRO A 74 24.15 -7.02 -11.44
CA PRO A 74 24.28 -5.68 -11.98
C PRO A 74 23.66 -4.64 -11.04
N VAL A 75 24.06 -3.38 -11.21
CA VAL A 75 23.42 -2.23 -10.57
C VAL A 75 22.88 -1.32 -11.68
N GLY A 76 21.66 -0.81 -11.56
CA GLY A 76 21.01 -0.01 -12.61
C GLY A 76 19.85 -0.74 -13.29
N ASP A 77 19.56 -0.41 -14.55
CA ASP A 77 18.43 -0.94 -15.31
C ASP A 77 18.88 -1.89 -16.44
N ALA A 78 18.24 -3.05 -16.52
CA ALA A 78 18.61 -4.12 -17.44
C ALA A 78 17.45 -4.58 -18.32
N VAL A 79 17.71 -4.88 -19.60
CA VAL A 79 16.73 -5.51 -20.51
C VAL A 79 16.63 -6.99 -20.17
N ALA A 80 15.55 -7.35 -19.48
CA ALA A 80 15.29 -8.73 -19.08
C ALA A 80 14.70 -9.57 -20.22
N VAL A 81 13.83 -8.97 -21.04
CA VAL A 81 13.26 -9.56 -22.26
C VAL A 81 13.01 -8.47 -23.30
N TYR A 82 13.26 -8.78 -24.58
CA TYR A 82 12.87 -7.95 -25.71
C TYR A 82 12.34 -8.81 -26.88
N ASP A 83 11.22 -8.40 -27.49
CA ASP A 83 10.66 -8.97 -28.73
C ASP A 83 10.70 -7.89 -29.83
N PRO A 84 11.70 -7.92 -30.73
CA PRO A 84 11.90 -6.84 -31.71
C PRO A 84 10.71 -6.69 -32.65
N LYS A 85 10.00 -7.78 -32.94
CA LYS A 85 8.83 -7.79 -33.84
C LYS A 85 7.62 -7.06 -33.28
N THR A 86 7.51 -6.92 -31.96
CA THR A 86 6.38 -6.25 -31.31
C THR A 86 6.79 -5.04 -30.46
N LYS A 87 8.08 -4.68 -30.47
CA LYS A 87 8.71 -3.67 -29.59
C LYS A 87 8.35 -3.83 -28.10
N PHE A 88 7.95 -5.04 -27.70
CA PHE A 88 7.64 -5.42 -26.34
C PHE A 88 8.94 -5.58 -25.54
N ALA A 89 8.99 -5.00 -24.34
CA ALA A 89 10.17 -5.06 -23.48
C ALA A 89 9.80 -5.25 -22.02
N ILE A 90 10.66 -5.95 -21.28
CA ILE A 90 10.66 -5.98 -19.82
C ILE A 90 12.03 -5.47 -19.36
N HIS A 91 12.02 -4.39 -18.59
CA HIS A 91 13.20 -3.84 -17.94
C HIS A 91 13.14 -4.15 -16.44
N ALA A 92 14.27 -4.54 -15.87
CA ALA A 92 14.43 -4.89 -14.46
C ALA A 92 15.46 -3.96 -13.80
N ARG A 93 15.09 -3.34 -12.67
CA ARG A 93 16.00 -2.48 -11.90
C ARG A 93 16.67 -3.26 -10.79
N HIS A 94 17.99 -3.27 -10.80
CA HIS A 94 18.84 -3.95 -9.84
C HIS A 94 19.55 -2.94 -8.93
N HIS A 95 19.61 -3.23 -7.63
CA HIS A 95 20.20 -2.36 -6.62
C HIS A 95 20.72 -3.17 -5.43
N HIS A 96 21.81 -2.75 -4.80
CA HIS A 96 22.35 -3.36 -3.57
C HIS A 96 21.27 -3.58 -2.49
N TRP A 97 21.25 -4.76 -1.88
CA TRP A 97 20.28 -5.17 -0.86
C TRP A 97 20.66 -4.68 0.55
N GLY A 98 20.77 -3.37 0.71
CA GLY A 98 21.12 -2.77 1.98
C GLY A 98 21.34 -1.26 1.91
N PHE A 99 22.02 -0.74 2.93
CA PHE A 99 22.55 0.64 2.94
C PHE A 99 24.09 0.66 2.82
N THR A 100 24.73 -0.51 2.82
CA THR A 100 26.17 -0.73 2.69
C THR A 100 26.43 -1.35 1.31
N GLY A 101 27.27 -0.71 0.48
CA GLY A 101 27.50 -1.11 -0.92
C GLY A 101 27.99 -2.55 -1.10
N ALA A 102 28.69 -3.11 -0.11
CA ALA A 102 29.08 -4.52 -0.04
C ALA A 102 27.90 -5.48 0.25
N THR A 103 26.73 -5.26 -0.36
CA THR A 103 25.57 -6.16 -0.28
C THR A 103 25.15 -6.63 -1.67
N PRO A 104 24.71 -7.89 -1.82
CA PRO A 104 24.35 -8.44 -3.12
C PRO A 104 23.21 -7.63 -3.76
N THR A 105 23.25 -7.47 -5.08
CA THR A 105 22.23 -6.70 -5.80
C THR A 105 20.94 -7.50 -5.89
N VAL A 106 19.79 -6.88 -5.71
CA VAL A 106 18.46 -7.50 -5.87
C VAL A 106 17.59 -6.69 -6.81
N ASN A 107 16.58 -7.34 -7.37
CA ASN A 107 15.57 -6.67 -8.18
C ASN A 107 14.67 -5.78 -7.30
N THR A 108 14.65 -4.47 -7.54
CA THR A 108 13.87 -3.50 -6.75
C THR A 108 12.69 -2.90 -7.52
N ALA A 109 12.76 -2.81 -8.84
CA ALA A 109 11.65 -2.41 -9.69
C ALA A 109 11.58 -3.22 -10.98
N LEU A 110 10.41 -3.20 -11.63
CA LEU A 110 10.19 -3.81 -12.94
C LEU A 110 9.33 -2.87 -13.79
N ALA A 111 9.68 -2.69 -15.06
CA ALA A 111 8.87 -1.99 -16.05
C ALA A 111 8.55 -2.93 -17.23
N ILE A 112 7.30 -2.90 -17.70
CA ILE A 112 6.79 -3.77 -18.77
C ILE A 112 6.19 -2.86 -19.84
N LYS A 113 6.88 -2.71 -20.98
CA LYS A 113 6.42 -2.02 -22.18
C LYS A 113 5.62 -3.01 -23.03
N THR A 114 4.30 -2.81 -23.12
CA THR A 114 3.44 -3.60 -23.99
C THR A 114 3.72 -3.28 -25.47
N ALA A 115 3.29 -4.16 -26.39
CA ALA A 115 3.36 -3.92 -27.83
C ALA A 115 2.51 -2.72 -28.34
N SER A 116 1.72 -2.10 -27.45
CA SER A 116 0.99 -0.85 -27.72
C SER A 116 1.73 0.39 -27.19
N HIS A 117 3.00 0.23 -26.82
CA HIS A 117 3.88 1.21 -26.19
C HIS A 117 3.42 1.68 -24.79
N GLU A 118 2.28 1.19 -24.28
CA GLU A 118 1.86 1.44 -22.90
C GLU A 118 2.79 0.71 -21.91
N VAL A 119 3.28 1.43 -20.89
CA VAL A 119 4.24 0.96 -19.90
C VAL A 119 3.58 0.83 -18.52
N VAL A 120 3.77 -0.33 -17.87
CA VAL A 120 3.44 -0.56 -16.46
C VAL A 120 4.72 -0.72 -15.66
N GLU A 121 4.86 0.08 -14.60
CA GLU A 121 5.98 0.01 -13.65
C GLU A 121 5.49 -0.49 -12.28
N TYR A 122 6.34 -1.20 -11.55
CA TYR A 122 6.18 -1.42 -10.12
C TYR A 122 7.51 -1.20 -9.38
N ASP A 123 7.52 -0.25 -8.45
CA ASP A 123 8.61 0.06 -7.54
C ASP A 123 8.32 -0.65 -6.19
N ALA A 124 9.15 -1.64 -5.83
CA ALA A 124 8.95 -2.41 -4.61
C ALA A 124 9.31 -1.63 -3.34
N PRO A 125 10.45 -0.89 -3.25
CA PRO A 125 10.74 -0.01 -2.12
C PRO A 125 9.64 1.01 -1.78
N LEU A 126 8.88 1.49 -2.78
CA LEU A 126 7.78 2.42 -2.60
C LEU A 126 6.38 1.77 -2.47
N ASP A 127 6.21 0.48 -2.80
CA ASP A 127 4.91 -0.21 -3.04
C ASP A 127 4.01 0.62 -3.97
N GLN A 128 4.57 1.07 -5.10
CA GLN A 128 3.90 1.92 -6.07
C GLN A 128 3.84 1.28 -7.45
N PHE A 129 2.62 1.20 -7.99
CA PHE A 129 2.40 0.97 -9.41
C PHE A 129 2.41 2.30 -10.16
N ARG A 130 2.93 2.31 -11.39
CA ARG A 130 2.75 3.41 -12.33
C ARG A 130 2.29 2.90 -13.69
N ARG A 131 1.57 3.77 -14.40
CA ARG A 131 1.09 3.58 -15.76
C ARG A 131 1.59 4.78 -16.56
N ASN A 132 2.48 4.56 -17.53
CA ASN A 132 3.17 5.60 -18.28
C ASN A 132 3.76 6.70 -17.36
N GLY A 133 4.55 6.32 -16.34
CA GLY A 133 5.12 7.24 -15.34
C GLY A 133 4.14 7.83 -14.31
N VAL A 134 2.82 7.74 -14.51
CA VAL A 134 1.80 8.26 -13.57
C VAL A 134 1.51 7.21 -12.50
N VAL A 135 1.63 7.58 -11.21
CA VAL A 135 1.29 6.69 -10.08
C VAL A 135 -0.20 6.35 -10.09
N VAL A 136 -0.52 5.06 -10.01
CA VAL A 136 -1.90 4.55 -9.97
C VAL A 136 -2.17 3.77 -8.68
N ASP A 137 -3.29 4.08 -8.02
CA ASP A 137 -3.83 3.21 -6.97
C ASP A 137 -4.35 1.92 -7.63
N PHE A 138 -3.90 0.76 -7.14
CA PHE A 138 -4.26 -0.55 -7.71
C PHE A 138 -4.66 -1.54 -6.61
N ALA A 139 -5.94 -1.84 -6.54
CA ALA A 139 -6.57 -2.61 -5.46
C ALA A 139 -6.40 -4.12 -5.62
N LEU A 140 -6.60 -4.85 -4.51
CA LEU A 140 -6.50 -6.32 -4.50
C LEU A 140 -7.60 -6.96 -5.35
N HIS A 141 -7.19 -7.85 -6.27
CA HIS A 141 -8.02 -8.53 -7.28
C HIS A 141 -8.63 -7.62 -8.37
N GLU A 142 -8.23 -6.34 -8.41
CA GLU A 142 -8.54 -5.46 -9.53
C GLU A 142 -7.84 -5.92 -10.80
N LYS A 143 -8.46 -5.61 -11.95
CA LYS A 143 -7.90 -5.75 -13.28
C LYS A 143 -7.82 -4.37 -13.93
N ILE A 144 -6.68 -4.02 -14.50
CA ILE A 144 -6.52 -2.85 -15.35
C ILE A 144 -6.27 -3.37 -16.77
N ASN A 145 -7.16 -2.99 -17.68
CA ASN A 145 -6.97 -3.24 -19.11
C ASN A 145 -5.98 -2.21 -19.66
N LEU A 146 -4.94 -2.72 -20.31
CA LEU A 146 -3.89 -1.95 -21.00
C LEU A 146 -4.24 -1.90 -22.49
N LYS A 147 -3.72 -0.91 -23.21
CA LYS A 147 -3.78 -0.89 -24.68
C LYS A 147 -3.15 -2.17 -25.27
N GLY A 148 -3.57 -2.54 -26.49
CA GLY A 148 -3.08 -3.75 -27.16
C GLY A 148 -3.47 -5.07 -26.46
N GLY A 149 -4.64 -5.11 -25.81
CA GLY A 149 -5.25 -6.33 -25.27
C GLY A 149 -4.57 -6.95 -24.04
N ALA A 150 -3.58 -6.28 -23.44
CA ALA A 150 -2.92 -6.77 -22.23
C ALA A 150 -3.73 -6.43 -20.96
N VAL A 151 -3.62 -7.25 -19.92
CA VAL A 151 -4.39 -7.12 -18.66
C VAL A 151 -3.48 -7.29 -17.46
N LEU A 152 -3.34 -6.23 -16.68
CA LEU A 152 -2.66 -6.20 -15.38
C LEU A 152 -3.65 -6.62 -14.28
N THR A 153 -3.27 -7.55 -13.39
CA THR A 153 -4.13 -8.07 -12.30
C THR A 153 -3.38 -8.20 -10.97
N ARG A 154 -3.86 -7.56 -9.87
CA ARG A 154 -3.23 -7.69 -8.54
C ARG A 154 -3.72 -8.96 -7.84
N LYS A 155 -2.90 -10.01 -7.82
CA LYS A 155 -3.24 -11.33 -7.26
C LYS A 155 -3.22 -11.36 -5.73
N SER A 156 -2.28 -10.64 -5.12
CA SER A 156 -2.13 -10.52 -3.67
C SER A 156 -1.65 -9.11 -3.29
N SER A 157 -1.53 -8.79 -2.00
CA SER A 157 -0.90 -7.53 -1.58
C SER A 157 0.53 -7.39 -2.11
N THR A 158 1.25 -8.49 -2.30
CA THR A 158 2.65 -8.53 -2.75
C THR A 158 2.83 -9.23 -4.10
N GLN A 159 1.76 -9.50 -4.86
CA GLN A 159 1.86 -10.23 -6.13
C GLN A 159 0.93 -9.66 -7.19
N TYR A 160 1.45 -9.45 -8.39
CA TYR A 160 0.67 -9.08 -9.57
C TYR A 160 1.04 -9.95 -10.78
N GLU A 161 0.21 -9.86 -11.82
CA GLU A 161 0.33 -10.62 -13.05
C GLU A 161 -0.07 -9.73 -14.22
N VAL A 162 0.75 -9.69 -15.28
CA VAL A 162 0.38 -9.10 -16.58
C VAL A 162 0.18 -10.24 -17.56
N THR A 163 -1.01 -10.34 -18.11
CA THR A 163 -1.31 -11.21 -19.28
C THR A 163 -1.24 -10.36 -20.53
N LEU A 164 -0.58 -10.87 -21.58
CA LEU A 164 -0.30 -10.18 -22.83
C LEU A 164 -1.16 -10.77 -23.97
N HIS A 165 -1.43 -10.01 -25.02
CA HIS A 165 -2.25 -10.47 -26.17
C HIS A 165 -1.69 -11.75 -26.81
N ASN A 166 -0.35 -11.89 -26.86
CA ASN A 166 0.36 -13.05 -27.39
C ASN A 166 0.33 -14.27 -26.44
N LYS A 167 -0.65 -14.33 -25.53
CA LYS A 167 -0.81 -15.33 -24.45
C LYS A 167 0.36 -15.37 -23.45
N GLY A 168 1.32 -14.45 -23.58
CA GLY A 168 2.42 -14.29 -22.64
C GLY A 168 1.95 -13.85 -21.25
N LYS A 169 2.73 -14.19 -20.24
CA LYS A 169 2.37 -13.99 -18.84
C LYS A 169 3.58 -13.63 -17.99
N VAL A 170 3.60 -12.41 -17.47
CA VAL A 170 4.58 -11.97 -16.47
C VAL A 170 3.94 -12.08 -15.09
N THR A 171 4.53 -12.83 -14.17
CA THR A 171 4.10 -12.95 -12.78
C THR A 171 5.17 -12.38 -11.86
N VAL A 172 4.83 -11.39 -11.05
CA VAL A 172 5.79 -10.65 -10.21
C VAL A 172 5.37 -10.75 -8.75
N SER A 173 6.31 -11.15 -7.90
CA SER A 173 6.10 -11.35 -6.47
C SER A 173 7.14 -10.56 -5.67
N SER A 174 6.69 -9.61 -4.84
CA SER A 174 7.55 -8.93 -3.87
C SER A 174 7.71 -9.75 -2.59
N SER A 175 8.92 -9.78 -2.05
CA SER A 175 9.21 -10.36 -0.73
C SER A 175 8.61 -9.56 0.43
N GLY A 176 8.34 -8.27 0.23
CA GLY A 176 7.86 -7.35 1.26
C GLY A 176 8.91 -7.04 2.33
N GLY A 177 8.47 -6.52 3.48
CA GLY A 177 9.37 -6.14 4.58
C GLY A 177 9.85 -4.70 4.49
N THR A 178 11.08 -4.43 4.92
CA THR A 178 11.69 -3.08 4.94
C THR A 178 12.62 -2.81 3.75
N MET A 179 13.20 -3.85 3.17
CA MET A 179 13.98 -3.82 1.93
C MET A 179 13.39 -4.88 0.98
N PRO A 180 12.20 -4.62 0.40
CA PRO A 180 11.53 -5.55 -0.49
C PRO A 180 12.29 -5.70 -1.80
N TYR A 181 12.35 -6.94 -2.30
CA TYR A 181 12.86 -7.27 -3.62
C TYR A 181 11.79 -8.01 -4.42
N LEU A 182 12.03 -8.17 -5.73
CA LEU A 182 11.16 -8.86 -6.67
C LEU A 182 11.68 -10.25 -7.02
N GLN A 183 10.73 -11.18 -7.18
CA GLN A 183 10.90 -12.45 -7.88
C GLN A 183 9.97 -12.41 -9.09
N VAL A 184 10.46 -12.78 -10.27
CA VAL A 184 9.72 -12.69 -11.52
C VAL A 184 9.71 -14.05 -12.21
N VAL A 185 8.56 -14.43 -12.76
CA VAL A 185 8.38 -15.61 -13.61
C VAL A 185 7.65 -15.18 -14.87
N ILE A 186 8.28 -15.33 -16.02
CA ILE A 186 7.75 -15.00 -17.33
C ILE A 186 7.50 -16.29 -18.09
N GLN A 187 6.30 -16.42 -18.64
CA GLN A 187 5.90 -17.58 -19.43
C GLN A 187 5.44 -17.12 -20.81
N PHE A 188 5.99 -17.71 -21.87
CA PHE A 188 5.61 -17.41 -23.25
C PHE A 188 5.32 -18.70 -24.03
N PRO A 189 4.38 -18.67 -24.98
CA PRO A 189 4.28 -19.72 -25.98
C PRO A 189 5.56 -19.76 -26.84
N ARG A 190 5.93 -20.95 -27.32
CA ARG A 190 7.23 -21.15 -27.98
C ARG A 190 7.42 -20.33 -29.26
N SER A 191 6.36 -20.03 -30.00
CA SER A 191 6.39 -19.12 -31.16
C SER A 191 6.70 -17.64 -30.81
N VAL A 192 6.68 -17.30 -29.52
CA VAL A 192 7.15 -16.02 -28.99
C VAL A 192 8.55 -16.16 -28.42
N SER A 193 8.82 -17.18 -27.57
CA SER A 193 10.16 -17.38 -26.98
C SER A 193 11.25 -17.56 -28.04
N SER A 194 10.95 -18.26 -29.15
CA SER A 194 11.89 -18.57 -30.24
C SER A 194 12.39 -17.37 -31.03
N ARG A 195 11.80 -16.18 -30.84
CA ARG A 195 12.17 -14.94 -31.56
C ARG A 195 12.59 -13.78 -30.67
N LEU A 196 12.74 -14.01 -29.36
CA LEU A 196 13.21 -12.99 -28.42
C LEU A 196 14.69 -12.68 -28.68
N SER A 197 15.08 -11.41 -28.52
CA SER A 197 16.48 -11.01 -28.62
C SER A 197 17.31 -11.45 -27.41
N LYS A 198 18.62 -11.48 -27.60
CA LYS A 198 19.64 -11.61 -26.54
C LYS A 198 19.31 -10.62 -25.40
N SER A 199 19.17 -11.13 -24.18
CA SER A 199 18.67 -10.40 -22.99
C SER A 199 19.03 -11.18 -21.72
N LEU A 200 18.65 -10.72 -20.51
CA LEU A 200 18.90 -11.51 -19.27
C LEU A 200 18.07 -12.80 -19.14
N CYS A 201 17.02 -12.98 -19.93
CA CYS A 201 16.40 -14.31 -20.10
C CYS A 201 17.07 -15.18 -21.17
N GLY A 202 18.03 -14.60 -21.90
CA GLY A 202 18.53 -15.10 -23.18
C GLY A 202 17.50 -15.02 -24.31
N ASN A 203 17.94 -15.41 -25.50
CA ASN A 203 17.03 -15.94 -26.51
C ASN A 203 16.77 -17.44 -26.27
N TYR A 204 15.87 -18.05 -27.06
CA TYR A 204 15.56 -19.48 -26.95
C TYR A 204 16.77 -20.40 -27.21
N PHE A 205 17.68 -19.98 -28.10
CA PHE A 205 18.89 -20.73 -28.46
C PHE A 205 19.93 -20.76 -27.32
N GLY A 206 19.79 -19.89 -26.31
CA GLY A 206 20.68 -19.83 -25.15
C GLY A 206 21.86 -18.89 -25.31
N GLU A 207 21.73 -17.91 -26.21
CA GLU A 207 22.61 -16.74 -26.29
C GLU A 207 22.06 -15.65 -25.36
N TYR A 208 22.95 -14.99 -24.63
CA TYR A 208 22.61 -13.93 -23.68
C TYR A 208 23.01 -12.56 -24.21
N ALA A 209 22.44 -11.50 -23.65
CA ALA A 209 23.11 -10.20 -23.76
C ALA A 209 24.44 -10.29 -23.01
N HIS A 210 25.55 -9.89 -23.64
CA HIS A 210 26.81 -9.76 -22.93
C HIS A 210 26.64 -8.69 -21.84
N VAL A 211 27.00 -9.04 -20.61
CA VAL A 211 26.87 -8.16 -19.46
C VAL A 211 28.21 -7.45 -19.28
N ASP A 212 28.41 -6.37 -20.03
CA ASP A 212 29.56 -5.49 -19.82
C ASP A 212 29.43 -4.79 -18.45
N GLN A 213 30.18 -5.31 -17.49
CA GLN A 213 30.22 -4.82 -16.12
C GLN A 213 30.84 -3.41 -16.01
N LYS A 214 31.64 -2.96 -17.00
CA LYS A 214 32.28 -1.64 -16.99
C LYS A 214 31.32 -0.54 -17.43
N ASN A 215 30.44 -0.80 -18.41
CA ASN A 215 29.56 0.22 -18.98
C ASN A 215 28.10 0.19 -18.49
N ILE A 216 27.64 -0.89 -17.86
CA ILE A 216 26.30 -0.96 -17.21
C ILE A 216 25.10 -0.84 -18.20
N ILE A 217 25.36 -0.76 -19.51
CA ILE A 217 24.32 -0.72 -20.54
C ILE A 217 23.93 -2.14 -20.98
N PHE A 218 22.67 -2.49 -20.80
CA PHE A 218 22.08 -3.69 -21.42
C PHE A 218 21.58 -3.36 -22.83
N THR A 219 22.50 -3.00 -23.72
CA THR A 219 22.19 -2.80 -25.14
C THR A 219 21.86 -4.13 -25.82
N THR A 220 20.64 -4.24 -26.32
CA THR A 220 20.38 -5.11 -27.47
C THR A 220 20.83 -4.37 -28.73
N PRO A 221 21.61 -4.97 -29.64
CA PRO A 221 22.28 -4.25 -30.74
C PRO A 221 21.36 -3.69 -31.86
N TYR A 222 20.06 -3.58 -31.63
CA TYR A 222 19.03 -3.33 -32.66
C TYR A 222 17.92 -2.34 -32.26
N ASP A 223 18.18 -1.38 -31.36
CA ASP A 223 17.17 -0.35 -31.02
C ASP A 223 17.80 1.03 -30.73
N LYS A 224 17.84 1.89 -31.76
CA LYS A 224 17.96 3.35 -31.58
C LYS A 224 16.76 3.94 -30.82
N ASP A 225 15.62 3.22 -30.83
CA ASP A 225 14.40 3.50 -30.04
C ASP A 225 14.46 2.96 -28.59
N SER A 226 15.63 2.50 -28.13
CA SER A 226 15.80 2.10 -26.73
C SER A 226 15.55 3.29 -25.80
N VAL A 227 14.92 3.04 -24.64
CA VAL A 227 14.62 4.11 -23.68
C VAL A 227 15.93 4.57 -23.06
N HIS A 228 16.53 5.64 -23.61
CA HIS A 228 17.85 6.14 -23.22
C HIS A 228 17.92 6.60 -21.76
N TYR A 229 18.24 5.64 -20.88
CA TYR A 229 18.77 5.89 -19.55
C TYR A 229 20.28 5.65 -19.54
N SER A 230 20.98 6.60 -20.16
CA SER A 230 21.94 7.41 -19.39
C SER A 230 22.96 6.60 -18.55
N SER A 231 23.96 6.02 -19.23
CA SER A 231 24.81 4.95 -18.69
C SER A 231 26.30 5.12 -19.01
N THR A 232 26.91 6.22 -18.58
CA THR A 232 28.37 6.20 -18.31
C THR A 232 28.63 5.58 -16.93
N PRO A 233 29.86 5.12 -16.65
CA PRO A 233 30.31 4.91 -15.28
C PRO A 233 29.92 6.07 -14.37
N VAL A 234 29.62 5.77 -13.10
CA VAL A 234 29.26 6.80 -12.11
C VAL A 234 30.49 7.66 -11.84
N ASP A 235 30.48 8.84 -12.43
CA ASP A 235 31.54 9.84 -12.31
C ASP A 235 31.41 10.57 -10.97
N ASP A 236 31.63 9.81 -9.90
CA ASP A 236 31.66 10.29 -8.51
C ASP A 236 32.98 11.02 -8.19
N SER A 237 33.82 11.24 -9.22
CA SER A 237 35.06 12.00 -9.13
C SER A 237 34.80 13.38 -8.54
N LYS A 238 35.73 13.84 -7.68
CA LYS A 238 35.71 15.16 -7.04
C LYS A 238 35.48 16.28 -8.07
N LYS A 239 36.11 16.14 -9.25
CA LYS A 239 36.05 17.02 -10.43
C LYS A 239 34.66 17.07 -11.06
N ALA A 240 34.02 15.93 -11.32
CA ALA A 240 32.68 15.89 -11.92
C ALA A 240 31.58 16.32 -10.95
N LYS A 241 31.72 15.96 -9.66
CA LYS A 241 30.84 16.43 -8.57
C LYS A 241 30.88 17.95 -8.43
N GLN A 242 32.06 18.56 -8.54
CA GLN A 242 32.23 20.03 -8.64
C GLN A 242 31.58 20.59 -9.91
N LYS A 243 31.77 19.96 -11.09
CA LYS A 243 31.15 20.37 -12.36
C LYS A 243 29.62 20.34 -12.29
N ALA A 244 29.04 19.32 -11.65
CA ALA A 244 27.61 19.20 -11.34
C ALA A 244 27.13 20.32 -10.42
N ILE A 245 27.84 20.58 -9.33
CA ILE A 245 27.53 21.64 -8.37
C ILE A 245 27.55 23.02 -9.06
N LYS A 246 28.55 23.31 -9.91
CA LYS A 246 28.64 24.56 -10.69
C LYS A 246 27.48 24.70 -11.66
N ALA A 247 27.17 23.66 -12.45
CA ALA A 247 26.11 23.67 -13.45
C ALA A 247 24.68 23.76 -12.84
N CYS A 248 24.41 23.03 -11.76
CA CYS A 248 23.10 23.03 -11.09
C CYS A 248 22.90 24.19 -10.10
N SER A 249 23.93 25.00 -9.84
CA SER A 249 23.97 26.05 -8.80
C SER A 249 22.79 27.03 -8.79
N LYS A 250 22.26 27.37 -9.97
CA LYS A 250 21.13 28.31 -10.14
C LYS A 250 19.77 27.74 -9.71
N LEU A 251 19.70 26.47 -9.30
CA LEU A 251 18.47 25.79 -8.89
C LEU A 251 18.17 25.89 -7.39
N SER A 252 16.88 26.00 -7.03
CA SER A 252 16.44 25.90 -5.63
C SER A 252 16.87 24.59 -4.95
N SER A 253 17.17 24.60 -3.65
CA SER A 253 17.93 23.54 -2.94
C SER A 253 17.45 22.09 -3.06
N ASN A 254 16.19 21.86 -3.45
CA ASN A 254 15.67 20.52 -3.72
C ASN A 254 15.91 20.11 -5.18
N ALA A 255 15.67 21.03 -6.14
CA ALA A 255 15.98 20.82 -7.55
C ALA A 255 17.49 20.74 -7.80
N PHE A 256 18.29 21.52 -7.05
CA PHE A 256 19.75 21.40 -7.03
C PHE A 256 20.21 19.97 -6.72
N LYS A 257 19.66 19.35 -5.66
CA LYS A 257 20.06 17.98 -5.27
C LYS A 257 19.69 16.93 -6.32
N THR A 258 18.52 17.05 -6.93
CA THR A 258 18.09 16.19 -8.04
C THR A 258 19.00 16.40 -9.25
N CYS A 259 19.18 17.64 -9.73
CA CYS A 259 20.07 17.94 -10.84
C CYS A 259 21.52 17.47 -10.62
N VAL A 260 22.11 17.66 -9.43
CA VAL A 260 23.48 17.19 -9.14
C VAL A 260 23.55 15.66 -9.15
N TYR A 261 22.54 14.97 -8.61
CA TYR A 261 22.45 13.52 -8.66
C TYR A 261 22.33 13.04 -10.12
N ASP A 262 21.31 13.51 -10.83
CA ASP A 262 21.02 13.16 -12.21
C ASP A 262 22.23 13.43 -13.12
N PHE A 263 22.92 14.58 -12.97
CA PHE A 263 24.12 14.95 -13.73
C PHE A 263 25.31 14.01 -13.48
N CYS A 264 25.60 13.66 -12.23
CA CYS A 264 26.67 12.69 -11.91
C CYS A 264 26.35 11.28 -12.42
N HIS A 265 25.07 10.93 -12.52
CA HIS A 265 24.58 9.65 -13.05
C HIS A 265 24.22 9.75 -14.55
N SER A 266 24.75 10.75 -15.27
CA SER A 266 24.48 10.94 -16.70
C SER A 266 25.74 10.94 -17.56
N PRO A 267 25.67 10.43 -18.80
CA PRO A 267 26.70 10.56 -19.82
C PRO A 267 27.17 11.99 -20.03
N THR A 268 28.46 12.15 -20.31
CA THR A 268 29.13 13.44 -20.51
C THR A 268 28.47 14.30 -21.59
N ASN A 269 27.97 13.68 -22.67
CA ASN A 269 27.16 14.36 -23.70
C ASN A 269 25.75 14.76 -23.20
N HIS A 270 25.07 13.90 -22.43
CA HIS A 270 23.71 14.15 -21.90
C HIS A 270 23.67 15.15 -20.73
N ARG A 271 24.78 15.36 -20.00
CA ARG A 271 24.87 16.28 -18.85
C ARG A 271 24.40 17.70 -19.15
N LYS A 272 24.62 18.23 -20.37
CA LYS A 272 24.08 19.54 -20.80
C LYS A 272 22.55 19.55 -20.81
N GLU A 273 21.94 18.48 -21.34
CA GLU A 273 20.49 18.37 -21.49
C GLU A 273 19.76 18.15 -20.15
N VAL A 274 20.35 17.40 -19.23
CA VAL A 274 19.85 17.22 -17.85
C VAL A 274 19.74 18.55 -17.12
N VAL A 275 20.71 19.44 -17.30
CA VAL A 275 20.69 20.81 -16.75
C VAL A 275 19.63 21.67 -17.44
N LYS A 276 19.47 21.57 -18.76
CA LYS A 276 18.40 22.25 -19.53
C LYS A 276 17.02 21.84 -19.02
N LYS A 277 16.70 20.54 -19.02
CA LYS A 277 15.43 19.97 -18.52
C LYS A 277 15.18 20.32 -17.05
N SER A 278 16.21 20.27 -16.19
CA SER A 278 16.11 20.68 -14.78
C SER A 278 15.75 22.16 -14.61
N ASN A 279 16.34 23.04 -15.43
CA ASN A 279 16.03 24.47 -15.43
C ASN A 279 14.63 24.76 -15.97
N GLU A 280 14.18 24.06 -17.02
CA GLU A 280 12.81 24.17 -17.57
C GLU A 280 11.75 23.72 -16.55
N ILE A 281 11.96 22.57 -15.90
CA ILE A 281 11.12 22.11 -14.78
C ILE A 281 11.11 23.13 -13.65
N HIS A 282 12.23 23.81 -13.36
CA HIS A 282 12.27 24.85 -12.34
C HIS A 282 11.56 26.14 -12.76
N LYS A 283 11.75 26.62 -14.00
CA LYS A 283 11.03 27.77 -14.59
C LYS A 283 9.52 27.51 -14.52
N THR A 284 9.06 26.33 -14.96
CA THR A 284 7.65 25.92 -14.95
C THR A 284 7.08 25.83 -13.53
N ARG A 285 7.79 25.21 -12.58
CA ARG A 285 7.39 25.18 -11.16
C ARG A 285 7.30 26.59 -10.56
N SER A 286 8.20 27.50 -10.94
CA SER A 286 8.17 28.90 -10.49
C SER A 286 6.98 29.67 -11.07
N LYS A 287 6.68 29.51 -12.37
CA LYS A 287 5.45 30.05 -12.99
C LYS A 287 4.19 29.55 -12.26
N ILE A 288 4.09 28.26 -11.96
CA ILE A 288 2.97 27.66 -11.22
C ILE A 288 2.85 28.22 -9.79
N VAL A 289 3.95 28.31 -9.04
CA VAL A 289 3.95 28.88 -7.68
C VAL A 289 3.52 30.35 -7.69
N LEU A 290 3.99 31.14 -8.66
CA LEU A 290 3.63 32.54 -8.82
C LEU A 290 2.14 32.70 -9.18
N ALA A 291 1.59 31.84 -10.05
CA ALA A 291 0.17 31.79 -10.35
C ALA A 291 -0.69 31.41 -9.13
N ILE A 292 -0.22 30.46 -8.30
CA ILE A 292 -0.87 30.11 -7.03
C ILE A 292 -0.85 31.30 -6.05
N VAL A 293 0.26 32.03 -5.95
CA VAL A 293 0.37 33.24 -5.12
C VAL A 293 -0.59 34.33 -5.62
N LYS A 294 -0.65 34.62 -6.93
CA LYS A 294 -1.64 35.54 -7.53
C LYS A 294 -3.08 35.10 -7.21
N LYS A 295 -3.42 33.80 -7.36
CA LYS A 295 -4.75 33.25 -7.00
C LYS A 295 -5.07 33.36 -5.50
N ILE A 296 -4.09 33.23 -4.61
CA ILE A 296 -4.26 33.45 -3.16
C ILE A 296 -4.48 34.93 -2.84
N GLN A 297 -3.74 35.84 -3.48
CA GLN A 297 -3.89 37.29 -3.31
C GLN A 297 -5.29 37.76 -3.77
N LYS A 298 -5.76 37.36 -4.97
CA LYS A 298 -7.11 37.68 -5.47
C LYS A 298 -8.20 37.16 -4.51
N LYS A 299 -8.02 35.98 -3.91
CA LYS A 299 -8.91 35.45 -2.86
C LYS A 299 -8.83 36.23 -1.54
N GLN A 300 -7.66 36.74 -1.13
CA GLN A 300 -7.53 37.58 0.05
C GLN A 300 -8.24 38.94 -0.15
N VAL A 301 -8.08 39.59 -1.30
CA VAL A 301 -8.77 40.85 -1.63
C VAL A 301 -10.29 40.66 -1.63
N LYS A 302 -10.81 39.61 -2.30
CA LYS A 302 -12.25 39.28 -2.28
C LYS A 302 -12.78 38.99 -0.87
N PHE A 303 -11.94 38.48 0.04
CA PHE A 303 -12.28 38.32 1.46
C PHE A 303 -12.24 39.64 2.25
N GLU A 304 -11.21 40.49 2.07
CA GLU A 304 -11.14 41.81 2.71
C GLU A 304 -12.32 42.70 2.29
N ASN A 305 -12.75 42.67 1.02
CA ASN A 305 -13.92 43.41 0.55
C ASN A 305 -15.25 42.85 1.10
N LYS A 306 -15.47 41.53 1.08
CA LYS A 306 -16.66 40.94 1.75
C LYS A 306 -16.70 41.26 3.25
N LEU A 307 -15.54 41.37 3.90
CA LEU A 307 -15.45 41.76 5.31
C LEU A 307 -15.76 43.25 5.53
N LYS A 308 -15.33 44.17 4.65
CA LYS A 308 -15.74 45.59 4.67
C LYS A 308 -17.27 45.72 4.63
N VAL A 309 -17.92 45.11 3.63
CA VAL A 309 -19.38 45.20 3.43
C VAL A 309 -20.15 44.62 4.63
N ALA A 310 -19.72 43.48 5.17
CA ALA A 310 -20.33 42.90 6.37
C ALA A 310 -20.20 43.81 7.60
N VAL A 311 -19.10 44.57 7.72
CA VAL A 311 -18.88 45.54 8.78
C VAL A 311 -19.74 46.80 8.59
N GLN A 312 -19.87 47.32 7.37
CA GLN A 312 -20.78 48.43 7.06
C GLN A 312 -22.24 48.07 7.40
N LYS A 313 -22.71 46.87 7.00
CA LYS A 313 -24.06 46.40 7.35
C LYS A 313 -24.26 46.22 8.87
N LEU A 314 -23.21 45.85 9.63
CA LEU A 314 -23.26 45.81 11.10
C LEU A 314 -23.21 47.20 11.75
N ILE A 315 -22.52 48.17 11.14
CA ILE A 315 -22.48 49.56 11.59
C ILE A 315 -23.85 50.21 11.41
N LYS A 316 -24.47 50.12 10.21
CA LYS A 316 -25.83 50.65 9.97
C LYS A 316 -26.85 50.08 10.97
N LYS A 317 -26.80 48.77 11.29
CA LYS A 317 -27.73 48.17 12.28
C LYS A 317 -27.44 48.55 13.75
N HIS A 318 -26.23 48.99 14.10
CA HIS A 318 -25.83 49.21 15.50
C HIS A 318 -24.92 50.45 15.69
N PRO A 319 -25.40 51.68 15.39
CA PRO A 319 -24.58 52.91 15.40
C PRO A 319 -23.89 53.16 16.74
N LYS A 320 -24.58 52.90 17.87
CA LYS A 320 -24.04 53.05 19.25
C LYS A 320 -22.84 52.15 19.57
N TYR A 321 -22.41 51.26 18.66
CA TYR A 321 -21.19 50.45 18.77
C TYR A 321 -20.18 50.67 17.62
N ALA A 322 -20.48 51.52 16.64
CA ALA A 322 -19.67 51.69 15.42
C ALA A 322 -18.21 52.08 15.69
N LYS A 323 -17.97 53.21 16.37
CA LYS A 323 -16.63 53.73 16.69
C LYS A 323 -15.75 52.70 17.42
N GLN A 324 -16.33 51.87 18.30
CA GLN A 324 -15.59 50.81 19.01
C GLN A 324 -15.31 49.57 18.14
N CYS A 325 -16.26 49.16 17.28
CA CYS A 325 -16.08 48.04 16.37
C CYS A 325 -15.01 48.35 15.32
N GLN A 326 -15.07 49.54 14.72
CA GLN A 326 -14.14 50.06 13.72
C GLN A 326 -12.70 50.12 14.27
N LYS A 327 -12.45 50.78 15.42
CA LYS A 327 -11.12 50.82 16.07
C LYS A 327 -10.58 49.41 16.37
N SER A 328 -11.44 48.47 16.78
CA SER A 328 -11.06 47.07 17.01
C SER A 328 -10.64 46.35 15.71
N MET A 329 -11.39 46.53 14.63
CA MET A 329 -11.15 45.87 13.35
C MET A 329 -9.96 46.45 12.60
N THR A 330 -9.78 47.77 12.56
CA THR A 330 -8.58 48.40 11.97
C THR A 330 -7.31 47.93 12.69
N LYS A 331 -7.35 47.76 14.02
CA LYS A 331 -6.23 47.19 14.80
C LYS A 331 -5.96 45.71 14.48
N GLN A 332 -6.96 44.94 14.05
CA GLN A 332 -6.75 43.57 13.55
C GLN A 332 -6.27 43.54 12.09
N LEU A 333 -6.79 44.40 11.20
CA LEU A 333 -6.35 44.51 9.81
C LEU A 333 -4.89 45.00 9.72
N LYS A 334 -4.51 46.07 10.42
CA LYS A 334 -3.09 46.50 10.52
C LYS A 334 -2.19 45.36 11.05
N LYS A 335 -2.69 44.52 11.99
CA LYS A 335 -1.96 43.36 12.52
C LYS A 335 -1.88 42.16 11.55
N VAL A 336 -2.87 41.95 10.69
CA VAL A 336 -2.79 40.96 9.60
C VAL A 336 -1.82 41.45 8.52
N ARG A 337 -1.96 42.70 8.07
CA ARG A 337 -1.06 43.30 7.07
C ARG A 337 0.41 43.31 7.52
N LYS A 338 0.73 43.71 8.76
CA LYS A 338 2.11 43.59 9.30
C LYS A 338 2.61 42.14 9.35
N GLN A 339 1.75 41.15 9.63
CA GLN A 339 2.09 39.71 9.58
C GLN A 339 2.17 39.08 8.17
N CYS A 340 1.87 39.86 7.13
CA CYS A 340 2.12 39.50 5.73
C CYS A 340 3.32 40.28 5.17
N LYS A 341 3.49 41.58 5.47
CA LYS A 341 4.69 42.35 5.11
C LYS A 341 5.97 41.73 5.69
N THR A 342 6.02 41.34 6.97
CA THR A 342 7.19 40.68 7.61
C THR A 342 7.38 39.20 7.20
N LYS A 343 6.99 38.85 5.97
CA LYS A 343 7.26 37.58 5.28
C LYS A 343 7.60 37.78 3.79
N LYS A 344 7.57 39.03 3.30
CA LYS A 344 7.90 39.37 1.91
C LYS A 344 9.41 39.58 1.72
N THR A 345 10.11 39.99 2.78
CA THR A 345 11.57 40.08 2.87
C THR A 345 12.16 38.84 3.56
N THR A 346 13.41 38.48 3.23
CA THR A 346 14.16 37.23 3.57
C THR A 346 13.75 35.95 2.81
N VAL A 347 13.87 35.96 1.47
CA VAL A 347 13.82 34.76 0.61
C VAL A 347 15.23 34.14 0.40
N GLY A 348 16.08 34.16 1.44
CA GLY A 348 17.40 33.53 1.42
C GLY A 348 17.32 31.99 1.46
N TYR A 349 17.54 31.33 0.33
CA TYR A 349 17.11 29.94 0.10
C TYR A 349 18.04 28.82 0.62
N LYS A 350 18.88 29.06 1.65
CA LYS A 350 19.84 28.05 2.16
C LYS A 350 19.35 27.17 3.34
N LYS A 351 18.32 27.57 4.12
CA LYS A 351 17.81 26.77 5.29
C LYS A 351 16.27 26.74 5.39
N SER A 352 15.54 26.75 4.27
CA SER A 352 14.12 27.11 4.19
C SER A 352 13.11 26.00 4.53
N ASP A 353 13.11 24.83 3.87
CA ASP A 353 11.93 23.96 3.83
C ASP A 353 11.50 23.36 5.21
N LYS A 354 12.47 22.88 6.02
CA LYS A 354 12.22 22.42 7.40
C LYS A 354 11.75 23.58 8.31
N LYS A 355 12.19 24.82 8.02
CA LYS A 355 11.78 26.07 8.69
C LYS A 355 10.35 26.47 8.27
N ILE A 356 10.00 26.37 6.98
CA ILE A 356 8.67 26.61 6.40
C ILE A 356 7.64 25.64 6.99
N LYS A 357 7.90 24.32 6.96
CA LYS A 357 7.01 23.31 7.57
C LYS A 357 6.83 23.55 9.09
N LYS A 358 7.86 24.02 9.80
CA LYS A 358 7.79 24.45 11.23
C LYS A 358 6.98 25.74 11.40
N LEU A 359 7.09 26.71 10.49
CA LEU A 359 6.37 27.99 10.48
C LEU A 359 4.88 27.84 10.14
N VAL A 360 4.50 27.04 9.14
CA VAL A 360 3.10 26.70 8.83
C VAL A 360 2.44 26.02 10.03
N LYS A 361 3.13 25.07 10.67
CA LYS A 361 2.65 24.37 11.87
C LYS A 361 2.59 25.29 13.11
N LYS A 362 3.44 26.32 13.22
CA LYS A 362 3.32 27.43 14.19
C LYS A 362 2.11 28.32 13.88
N ALA A 363 1.90 28.71 12.62
CA ALA A 363 0.81 29.59 12.19
C ALA A 363 -0.57 28.95 12.42
N GLN A 364 -0.76 27.70 12.02
CA GLN A 364 -2.00 26.94 12.29
C GLN A 364 -2.28 26.80 13.80
N LYS A 365 -1.24 26.60 14.62
CA LYS A 365 -1.36 26.60 16.09
C LYS A 365 -1.73 28.00 16.64
N ALA A 366 -1.20 29.07 16.05
CA ALA A 366 -1.52 30.44 16.43
C ALA A 366 -2.97 30.81 16.06
N GLN A 367 -3.44 30.41 14.88
CA GLN A 367 -4.82 30.59 14.43
C GLN A 367 -5.80 29.84 15.34
N LYS A 368 -5.58 28.55 15.59
CA LYS A 368 -6.39 27.77 16.56
C LYS A 368 -6.39 28.38 17.98
N LYS A 369 -5.32 29.08 18.40
CA LYS A 369 -5.29 29.88 19.64
C LYS A 369 -6.10 31.20 19.53
N ARG A 370 -6.11 31.88 18.37
CA ARG A 370 -6.97 33.05 18.11
C ARG A 370 -8.45 32.67 18.15
N ASP A 371 -8.86 31.62 17.44
CA ASP A 371 -10.24 31.15 17.38
C ASP A 371 -10.78 30.81 18.79
N GLN A 372 -9.94 30.19 19.63
CA GLN A 372 -10.28 29.93 21.03
C GLN A 372 -10.35 31.20 21.89
N LYS A 373 -9.53 32.23 21.64
CA LYS A 373 -9.65 33.53 22.31
C LYS A 373 -10.94 34.25 21.87
N ILE A 374 -11.26 34.27 20.58
CA ILE A 374 -12.50 34.87 20.03
C ILE A 374 -13.74 34.16 20.61
N LYS A 375 -13.81 32.83 20.57
CA LYS A 375 -14.92 32.07 21.17
C LYS A 375 -15.05 32.27 22.69
N LYS A 376 -13.95 32.56 23.41
CA LYS A 376 -13.99 32.97 24.82
C LYS A 376 -14.45 34.41 25.01
N ALA A 377 -14.09 35.33 24.11
CA ALA A 377 -14.52 36.73 24.15
C ALA A 377 -16.03 36.86 23.88
N ILE A 378 -16.54 36.24 22.82
CA ILE A 378 -17.98 36.16 22.50
C ILE A 378 -18.76 35.59 23.70
N LYS A 379 -18.27 34.50 24.31
CA LYS A 379 -18.89 33.90 25.50
C LYS A 379 -18.82 34.78 26.77
N LYS A 380 -17.86 35.70 26.87
CA LYS A 380 -17.83 36.75 27.91
C LYS A 380 -18.81 37.89 27.60
N ALA A 381 -18.89 38.33 26.34
CA ALA A 381 -19.81 39.38 25.89
C ALA A 381 -21.28 38.97 26.11
N ALA A 382 -21.68 37.80 25.62
CA ALA A 382 -23.02 37.25 25.86
C ALA A 382 -23.37 37.16 27.36
N LYS A 383 -22.41 36.77 28.21
CA LYS A 383 -22.59 36.79 29.68
C LYS A 383 -22.75 38.19 30.26
N LYS A 384 -22.12 39.24 29.69
CA LYS A 384 -22.36 40.64 30.11
C LYS A 384 -23.74 41.13 29.69
N VAL A 385 -24.20 40.78 28.48
CA VAL A 385 -25.56 41.13 28.00
C VAL A 385 -26.64 40.50 28.90
N VAL A 386 -26.56 39.20 29.17
CA VAL A 386 -27.47 38.51 30.10
C VAL A 386 -27.45 39.13 31.50
N LYS A 387 -26.27 39.52 32.03
CA LYS A 387 -26.19 40.25 33.31
C LYS A 387 -26.76 41.67 33.27
N LYS A 388 -26.78 42.36 32.11
CA LYS A 388 -27.45 43.66 31.98
C LYS A 388 -28.96 43.52 31.92
N HIS A 389 -29.50 42.51 31.24
CA HIS A 389 -30.95 42.24 31.25
C HIS A 389 -31.48 41.98 32.67
N HIS A 390 -30.85 41.06 33.42
CA HIS A 390 -31.24 40.81 34.81
C HIS A 390 -31.08 42.03 35.75
N LYS A 391 -30.30 43.06 35.37
CA LYS A 391 -30.19 44.31 36.16
C LYS A 391 -31.09 45.45 35.65
N LYS A 392 -31.81 45.28 34.53
CA LYS A 392 -32.91 46.17 34.11
C LYS A 392 -34.26 45.67 34.61
N ASN A 393 -34.50 44.36 34.60
CA ASN A 393 -35.74 43.75 35.09
C ASN A 393 -35.86 43.70 36.63
N GLY A 394 -34.83 44.17 37.37
CA GLY A 394 -34.85 44.30 38.83
C GLY A 394 -34.81 45.75 39.30
N LYS A 395 -35.46 46.67 38.56
CA LYS A 395 -35.63 48.08 38.94
C LYS A 395 -36.98 48.68 38.48
N LYS A 396 -38.05 47.92 38.68
CA LYS A 396 -39.41 48.42 39.00
C LYS A 396 -39.70 47.99 40.45
N HIS A 397 -40.60 48.70 41.14
CA HIS A 397 -40.72 48.82 42.61
C HIS A 397 -39.62 49.70 43.24
N GLY A 398 -40.02 50.56 44.19
CA GLY A 398 -39.20 51.63 44.78
C GLY A 398 -39.29 52.99 44.07
N LYS A 399 -40.43 53.68 44.22
CA LYS A 399 -40.67 55.12 43.91
C LYS A 399 -41.74 55.64 44.91
N LYS A 400 -41.80 56.97 45.14
CA LYS A 400 -42.43 57.68 46.29
C LYS A 400 -41.57 57.56 47.57
N HIS A 401 -41.35 58.56 48.43
CA HIS A 401 -41.55 60.04 48.40
C HIS A 401 -40.16 60.74 48.54
N GLY A 402 -39.94 62.08 48.48
CA GLY A 402 -40.84 63.24 48.37
C GLY A 402 -40.15 64.50 47.78
N LYS A 403 -40.76 65.69 47.99
CA LYS A 403 -40.43 67.04 47.44
C LYS A 403 -39.00 67.54 47.86
N LYS A 404 -38.27 68.45 47.16
CA LYS A 404 -38.43 69.92 46.96
C LYS A 404 -38.85 70.67 48.25
N HIS A 405 -38.48 71.91 48.57
CA HIS A 405 -37.76 73.00 47.87
C HIS A 405 -36.43 73.36 48.65
N HIS A 406 -35.82 74.56 48.78
CA HIS A 406 -35.97 75.91 48.17
C HIS A 406 -34.59 76.55 47.82
N LYS A 407 -34.31 77.83 48.15
CA LYS A 407 -33.34 78.71 47.44
C LYS A 407 -32.85 79.91 48.29
N LYS A 408 -31.52 80.11 48.37
CA LYS A 408 -30.75 81.38 48.61
C LYS A 408 -30.78 82.12 50.00
N HIS A 409 -29.73 82.95 50.16
CA HIS A 409 -29.46 84.07 51.11
C HIS A 409 -29.20 83.76 52.62
N GLY A 410 -28.57 84.73 53.31
CA GLY A 410 -28.02 84.65 54.68
C GLY A 410 -26.51 84.95 54.76
N LYS A 411 -26.10 86.10 55.35
CA LYS A 411 -24.70 86.58 55.46
C LYS A 411 -24.38 86.94 56.92
N LYS A 412 -23.09 86.80 57.33
CA LYS A 412 -22.50 87.17 58.64
C LYS A 412 -22.91 86.32 59.88
N HIS A 413 -22.13 86.52 60.96
CA HIS A 413 -22.21 86.01 62.35
C HIS A 413 -22.01 84.48 62.59
N GLY A 414 -21.57 84.12 63.81
CA GLY A 414 -21.34 82.72 64.24
C GLY A 414 -19.97 82.34 64.84
N LYS A 415 -19.03 83.28 65.05
CA LYS A 415 -17.63 83.04 65.52
C LYS A 415 -17.50 82.56 67.01
N LYS A 416 -18.44 81.79 67.57
CA LYS A 416 -18.39 81.27 68.97
C LYS A 416 -18.78 79.78 69.18
N HIS A 417 -19.26 79.01 68.18
CA HIS A 417 -19.72 77.61 68.41
C HIS A 417 -18.70 76.47 68.10
N ALA A 418 -17.45 76.77 67.76
CA ALA A 418 -16.48 75.76 67.30
C ALA A 418 -16.09 74.69 68.35
N LYS A 419 -15.97 75.05 69.65
CA LYS A 419 -15.43 74.16 70.70
C LYS A 419 -16.34 72.98 71.08
N LYS A 420 -17.68 73.16 71.21
CA LYS A 420 -18.59 72.05 71.62
C LYS A 420 -18.76 70.98 70.53
N ASN A 421 -18.86 71.34 69.25
CA ASN A 421 -19.03 70.37 68.15
C ASN A 421 -17.75 69.56 67.83
N GLY A 422 -16.57 70.13 68.07
CA GLY A 422 -15.29 69.42 67.91
C GLY A 422 -15.17 68.15 68.76
N LYS A 423 -15.65 68.17 70.02
CA LYS A 423 -15.62 66.99 70.91
C LYS A 423 -16.48 65.83 70.37
N LYS A 424 -17.74 66.09 69.96
CA LYS A 424 -18.62 65.06 69.32
C LYS A 424 -17.99 64.50 68.04
N ALA A 425 -17.44 65.35 67.17
CA ALA A 425 -16.74 64.91 65.95
C ALA A 425 -15.49 64.06 66.24
N ARG A 426 -14.69 64.40 67.27
CA ARG A 426 -13.50 63.63 67.69
C ARG A 426 -13.90 62.24 68.24
N LYS A 427 -14.98 62.14 69.04
CA LYS A 427 -15.55 60.86 69.52
C LYS A 427 -16.01 59.98 68.34
N GLN A 428 -16.77 60.52 67.38
CA GLN A 428 -17.17 59.79 66.17
C GLN A 428 -15.97 59.37 65.28
N ARG A 429 -14.95 60.22 65.12
CA ARG A 429 -13.73 59.87 64.36
C ARG A 429 -12.93 58.75 65.05
N LYS A 430 -12.85 58.72 66.39
CA LYS A 430 -12.27 57.60 67.16
C LYS A 430 -13.08 56.30 66.92
N ALA A 431 -14.41 56.34 67.05
CA ALA A 431 -15.29 55.18 66.81
C ALA A 431 -15.18 54.62 65.37
N LYS A 432 -15.22 55.49 64.35
CA LYS A 432 -15.04 55.10 62.94
C LYS A 432 -13.65 54.50 62.68
N LYS A 433 -12.58 54.97 63.35
CA LYS A 433 -11.25 54.34 63.30
C LYS A 433 -11.24 52.95 63.98
N ALA A 434 -11.91 52.80 65.13
CA ALA A 434 -12.03 51.51 65.83
C ALA A 434 -12.78 50.46 65.00
N ALA A 435 -13.96 50.80 64.47
CA ALA A 435 -14.74 49.93 63.60
C ALA A 435 -13.94 49.48 62.35
N LYS A 436 -13.18 50.41 61.73
CA LYS A 436 -12.28 50.10 60.60
C LYS A 436 -11.13 49.16 61.00
N ARG A 437 -10.59 49.27 62.22
CA ARG A 437 -9.60 48.32 62.78
C ARG A 437 -10.23 46.94 63.02
N ALA A 438 -11.42 46.87 63.62
CA ALA A 438 -12.15 45.63 63.86
C ALA A 438 -12.50 44.89 62.55
N ALA A 439 -13.05 45.59 61.56
CA ALA A 439 -13.33 45.04 60.23
C ALA A 439 -12.07 44.51 59.53
N LYS A 440 -10.92 45.20 59.68
CA LYS A 440 -9.61 44.73 59.17
C LYS A 440 -9.12 43.47 59.91
N LYS A 441 -9.35 43.35 61.23
CA LYS A 441 -9.04 42.16 62.05
C LYS A 441 -9.91 40.97 61.62
N ALA A 442 -11.21 41.18 61.43
CA ALA A 442 -12.14 40.16 60.90
C ALA A 442 -11.78 39.71 59.48
N ALA A 443 -11.56 40.64 58.55
CA ALA A 443 -11.15 40.32 57.18
C ALA A 443 -9.84 39.51 57.12
N ARG A 444 -8.86 39.81 58.00
CA ARG A 444 -7.64 39.01 58.19
C ARG A 444 -7.96 37.59 58.70
N LYS A 445 -8.85 37.42 59.69
CA LYS A 445 -9.31 36.09 60.16
C LYS A 445 -9.96 35.27 59.01
N HIS A 446 -10.91 35.85 58.26
CA HIS A 446 -11.54 35.18 57.12
C HIS A 446 -10.53 34.84 56.00
N ALA A 447 -9.58 35.71 55.69
CA ALA A 447 -8.51 35.43 54.73
C ALA A 447 -7.60 34.27 55.18
N LYS A 448 -7.26 34.17 56.48
CA LYS A 448 -6.48 33.04 57.06
C LYS A 448 -7.27 31.73 56.92
N LYS A 449 -8.58 31.70 57.26
CA LYS A 449 -9.48 30.53 57.10
C LYS A 449 -9.59 30.11 55.62
N ALA A 450 -9.78 31.06 54.70
CA ALA A 450 -9.82 30.81 53.25
C ALA A 450 -8.48 30.31 52.67
N ARG A 451 -7.33 30.81 53.17
CA ARG A 451 -5.98 30.33 52.77
C ARG A 451 -5.74 28.89 53.24
N LYS A 452 -6.13 28.53 54.48
CA LYS A 452 -6.11 27.14 54.98
C LYS A 452 -6.97 26.23 54.07
N GLN A 453 -8.24 26.58 53.80
CA GLN A 453 -9.12 25.78 52.92
C GLN A 453 -8.58 25.63 51.48
N ARG A 454 -7.96 26.68 50.91
CA ARG A 454 -7.32 26.61 49.57
C ARG A 454 -6.09 25.70 49.57
N LYS A 455 -5.25 25.71 50.62
CA LYS A 455 -4.15 24.74 50.81
C LYS A 455 -4.70 23.31 50.84
N ALA A 456 -5.70 23.02 51.69
CA ALA A 456 -6.31 21.69 51.83
C ALA A 456 -6.89 21.16 50.50
N LYS A 457 -7.71 21.97 49.79
CA LYS A 457 -8.28 21.61 48.48
C LYS A 457 -7.20 21.37 47.40
N LYS A 458 -6.04 22.04 47.47
CA LYS A 458 -4.87 21.78 46.61
C LYS A 458 -4.16 20.46 46.97
N ALA A 459 -4.06 20.13 48.27
CA ALA A 459 -3.47 18.88 48.77
C ALA A 459 -4.32 17.65 48.41
N ALA A 460 -5.64 17.67 48.68
CA ALA A 460 -6.57 16.60 48.28
C ALA A 460 -6.50 16.32 46.77
N LYS A 461 -6.47 17.38 45.93
CA LYS A 461 -6.31 17.24 44.48
C LYS A 461 -4.97 16.62 44.06
N ARG A 462 -3.88 16.88 44.81
CA ARG A 462 -2.57 16.21 44.62
C ARG A 462 -2.64 14.73 45.04
N ARG A 463 -3.24 14.38 46.19
CA ARG A 463 -3.46 12.98 46.63
C ARG A 463 -4.27 12.18 45.60
N ALA A 464 -5.39 12.72 45.12
CA ALA A 464 -6.21 12.09 44.08
C ALA A 464 -5.46 11.89 42.75
N ALA A 465 -4.65 12.87 42.33
CA ALA A 465 -3.82 12.74 41.13
C ALA A 465 -2.71 11.67 41.28
N ARG A 466 -2.11 11.53 42.48
CA ARG A 466 -1.18 10.43 42.80
C ARG A 466 -1.88 9.05 42.72
N LYS A 467 -3.07 8.88 43.33
CA LYS A 467 -3.86 7.62 43.25
C LYS A 467 -4.17 7.24 41.80
N ALA A 468 -4.66 8.18 40.99
CA ALA A 468 -4.90 7.98 39.56
C ALA A 468 -3.63 7.71 38.72
N ARG A 469 -2.45 8.17 39.14
CA ARG A 469 -1.16 7.83 38.49
C ARG A 469 -0.72 6.40 38.84
N LYS A 470 -0.85 5.96 40.11
CA LYS A 470 -0.62 4.56 40.52
C LYS A 470 -1.55 3.60 39.76
N GLU A 471 -2.85 3.87 39.75
CA GLU A 471 -3.86 3.08 39.01
C GLU A 471 -3.55 2.94 37.50
N ARG A 472 -3.12 4.04 36.86
CA ARG A 472 -2.69 4.02 35.44
C ARG A 472 -1.39 3.26 35.20
N LYS A 473 -0.44 3.23 36.16
CA LYS A 473 0.74 2.35 36.10
C LYS A 473 0.28 0.88 36.17
N ALA A 474 -0.52 0.51 37.17
CA ALA A 474 -1.04 -0.86 37.34
C ALA A 474 -1.79 -1.37 36.11
N LYS A 475 -2.72 -0.57 35.55
CA LYS A 475 -3.47 -0.93 34.33
C LYS A 475 -2.59 -1.02 33.06
N LYS A 476 -1.41 -0.38 33.03
CA LYS A 476 -0.38 -0.63 32.00
C LYS A 476 0.39 -1.93 32.26
N ALA A 477 0.82 -2.18 33.49
CA ALA A 477 1.56 -3.39 33.89
C ALA A 477 0.74 -4.66 33.61
N ALA A 478 -0.52 -4.72 34.07
CA ALA A 478 -1.44 -5.83 33.77
C ALA A 478 -1.64 -6.06 32.25
N LYS A 479 -1.60 -4.99 31.44
CA LYS A 479 -1.65 -5.09 29.97
C LYS A 479 -0.35 -5.64 29.36
N LYS A 480 0.83 -5.32 29.93
CA LYS A 480 2.13 -5.92 29.55
C LYS A 480 2.16 -7.41 29.91
N ALA A 481 1.81 -7.76 31.16
CA ALA A 481 1.72 -9.14 31.63
C ALA A 481 0.72 -9.98 30.80
N ARG A 482 -0.46 -9.44 30.48
CA ARG A 482 -1.44 -10.14 29.61
C ARG A 482 -0.96 -10.32 28.16
N LYS A 483 -0.10 -9.44 27.63
CA LYS A 483 0.61 -9.69 26.37
C LYS A 483 1.64 -10.81 26.56
N GLN A 484 2.51 -10.74 27.56
CA GLN A 484 3.55 -11.73 27.81
C GLN A 484 2.98 -13.14 28.02
N ARG A 485 1.93 -13.30 28.85
CA ARG A 485 1.21 -14.59 29.02
C ARG A 485 0.65 -15.13 27.69
N LYS A 486 0.16 -14.26 26.79
CA LYS A 486 -0.25 -14.66 25.42
C LYS A 486 0.92 -15.11 24.55
N HIS A 487 2.03 -14.38 24.54
CA HIS A 487 3.23 -14.79 23.78
C HIS A 487 3.85 -16.08 24.35
N LYS A 488 3.88 -16.30 25.67
CA LYS A 488 4.35 -17.55 26.30
C LYS A 488 3.47 -18.75 25.90
N LYS A 489 2.13 -18.61 25.90
CA LYS A 489 1.22 -19.66 25.37
C LYS A 489 1.42 -19.88 23.86
N ALA A 490 1.50 -18.82 23.05
CA ALA A 490 1.76 -18.94 21.61
C ALA A 490 3.10 -19.64 21.28
N ARG A 491 4.18 -19.32 22.01
CA ARG A 491 5.50 -19.97 21.86
C ARG A 491 5.44 -21.45 22.26
N LYS A 492 4.68 -21.84 23.31
CA LYS A 492 4.42 -23.25 23.64
C LYS A 492 3.65 -23.98 22.53
N HIS A 493 2.57 -23.41 21.99
CA HIS A 493 1.84 -24.01 20.86
C HIS A 493 2.71 -24.13 19.59
N HIS A 494 3.51 -23.11 19.27
CA HIS A 494 4.43 -23.13 18.13
C HIS A 494 5.53 -24.19 18.29
N LYS A 495 6.13 -24.34 19.49
CA LYS A 495 7.06 -25.45 19.78
C LYS A 495 6.39 -26.81 19.54
N ARG A 496 5.20 -27.07 20.14
CA ARG A 496 4.46 -28.33 19.93
C ARG A 496 4.15 -28.59 18.44
N ALA A 497 3.71 -27.58 17.70
CA ALA A 497 3.44 -27.69 16.26
C ALA A 497 4.73 -27.98 15.45
N LYS A 498 5.86 -27.33 15.77
CA LYS A 498 7.16 -27.62 15.11
C LYS A 498 7.63 -29.04 15.38
N CYS A 499 7.40 -29.59 16.58
CA CYS A 499 7.70 -31.00 16.90
C CYS A 499 6.82 -31.98 16.11
N ILE A 500 5.50 -31.77 16.07
CA ILE A 500 4.56 -32.61 15.30
C ILE A 500 4.88 -32.57 13.79
N ASN A 501 5.29 -31.42 13.26
CA ASN A 501 5.71 -31.31 11.87
C ASN A 501 7.10 -31.95 11.64
N LYS A 502 8.05 -31.85 12.59
CA LYS A 502 9.37 -32.53 12.51
C LYS A 502 9.22 -34.06 12.53
N SER A 503 8.30 -34.62 13.33
CA SER A 503 8.06 -36.08 13.35
C SER A 503 7.36 -36.58 12.08
N LYS A 504 6.36 -35.84 11.58
CA LYS A 504 5.73 -36.14 10.28
C LYS A 504 6.72 -36.03 9.11
N ALA A 505 7.58 -35.01 9.10
CA ALA A 505 8.65 -34.88 8.13
C ALA A 505 9.67 -36.04 8.21
N LYS A 506 10.10 -36.44 9.43
CA LYS A 506 10.95 -37.64 9.62
C LYS A 506 10.30 -38.90 9.02
N LYS A 507 9.00 -39.15 9.26
CA LYS A 507 8.28 -40.30 8.68
C LYS A 507 8.22 -40.22 7.13
N ILE A 508 7.94 -39.06 6.55
CA ILE A 508 7.94 -38.84 5.09
C ILE A 508 9.34 -39.08 4.50
N VAL A 509 10.40 -38.55 5.12
CA VAL A 509 11.79 -38.73 4.66
C VAL A 509 12.23 -40.20 4.77
N LYS A 510 11.85 -40.93 5.84
CA LYS A 510 12.12 -42.39 5.95
C LYS A 510 11.45 -43.15 4.81
N GLN A 511 10.22 -42.79 4.43
CA GLN A 511 9.54 -43.40 3.27
C GLN A 511 10.18 -43.01 1.93
N LEU A 512 10.57 -41.74 1.74
CA LEU A 512 11.26 -41.31 0.51
C LEU A 512 12.64 -41.99 0.36
N LYS A 513 13.37 -42.21 1.46
CA LYS A 513 14.60 -43.02 1.45
C LYS A 513 14.33 -44.48 1.06
N LYS A 514 13.29 -45.13 1.60
CA LYS A 514 12.85 -46.48 1.16
C LYS A 514 12.53 -46.50 -0.35
N ASN A 515 11.73 -45.55 -0.83
CA ASN A 515 11.38 -45.45 -2.25
C ASN A 515 12.60 -45.21 -3.16
N LYS A 516 13.56 -44.36 -2.75
CA LYS A 516 14.81 -44.10 -3.50
C LYS A 516 15.69 -45.36 -3.56
N LYS A 517 15.81 -46.14 -2.48
CA LYS A 517 16.50 -47.45 -2.49
C LYS A 517 15.83 -48.43 -3.47
N ALA A 518 14.51 -48.56 -3.44
CA ALA A 518 13.76 -49.43 -4.36
C ALA A 518 13.96 -49.04 -5.84
N ILE A 519 13.89 -47.74 -6.16
CA ILE A 519 14.16 -47.23 -7.51
C ILE A 519 15.62 -47.49 -7.95
N LYS A 520 16.61 -47.41 -7.03
CA LYS A 520 18.02 -47.77 -7.34
C LYS A 520 18.17 -49.28 -7.63
N LYS A 521 17.49 -50.17 -6.87
CA LYS A 521 17.49 -51.62 -7.13
C LYS A 521 16.87 -51.94 -8.50
N ALA A 522 15.70 -51.38 -8.81
CA ALA A 522 15.04 -51.53 -10.10
C ALA A 522 15.87 -50.99 -11.27
N LYS A 523 16.54 -49.84 -11.11
CA LYS A 523 17.49 -49.32 -12.13
C LYS A 523 18.70 -50.24 -12.32
N LYS A 524 19.29 -50.81 -11.25
CA LYS A 524 20.41 -51.77 -11.35
C LYS A 524 19.99 -53.06 -12.07
N GLN A 525 18.78 -53.57 -11.80
CA GLN A 525 18.20 -54.72 -12.51
C GLN A 525 17.96 -54.41 -14.00
N ALA A 526 17.33 -53.27 -14.33
CA ALA A 526 17.12 -52.85 -15.72
C ALA A 526 18.45 -52.61 -16.48
N ALA A 527 19.50 -52.16 -15.79
CA ALA A 527 20.85 -52.02 -16.35
C ALA A 527 21.52 -53.39 -16.60
N LYS A 528 21.43 -54.34 -15.66
CA LYS A 528 21.87 -55.75 -15.87
C LYS A 528 21.17 -56.35 -17.09
N ALA A 529 19.84 -56.23 -17.19
CA ALA A 529 19.06 -56.72 -18.32
C ALA A 529 19.48 -56.07 -19.67
N LYS A 530 19.76 -54.76 -19.68
CA LYS A 530 20.31 -54.07 -20.87
C LYS A 530 21.72 -54.54 -21.22
N LYS A 531 22.61 -54.81 -20.24
CA LYS A 531 23.97 -55.33 -20.49
C LYS A 531 23.92 -56.78 -21.03
N ALA A 532 23.01 -57.61 -20.52
CA ALA A 532 22.75 -58.96 -21.04
C ALA A 532 22.23 -58.91 -22.49
N ALA A 533 21.19 -58.11 -22.76
CA ALA A 533 20.67 -57.92 -24.12
C ALA A 533 21.72 -57.37 -25.10
N ARG A 534 22.62 -56.48 -24.65
CA ARG A 534 23.77 -56.02 -25.45
C ARG A 534 24.81 -57.12 -25.68
N LYS A 535 25.12 -57.98 -24.70
CA LYS A 535 26.00 -59.16 -24.90
C LYS A 535 25.39 -60.12 -25.93
N ALA A 536 24.11 -60.45 -25.83
CA ALA A 536 23.40 -61.29 -26.80
C ALA A 536 23.38 -60.67 -28.21
N ALA A 537 23.14 -59.36 -28.33
CA ALA A 537 23.23 -58.61 -29.59
C ALA A 537 24.65 -58.56 -30.18
N ARG A 538 25.71 -58.58 -29.34
CA ARG A 538 27.11 -58.65 -29.80
C ARG A 538 27.49 -60.06 -30.25
N LYS A 539 27.04 -61.13 -29.55
CA LYS A 539 27.20 -62.53 -30.01
C LYS A 539 26.52 -62.74 -31.38
N THR A 540 25.26 -62.31 -31.53
CA THR A 540 24.53 -62.40 -32.82
C THR A 540 25.04 -61.45 -33.92
N ARG A 541 25.82 -60.42 -33.59
CA ARG A 541 26.61 -59.65 -34.59
C ARG A 541 27.92 -60.35 -34.98
N LYS A 542 28.67 -60.95 -34.03
CA LYS A 542 29.86 -61.76 -34.36
C LYS A 542 29.49 -62.94 -35.29
N ALA A 543 28.46 -63.71 -34.93
CA ALA A 543 27.91 -64.81 -35.75
C ALA A 543 27.24 -64.37 -37.08
N LYS A 544 27.26 -63.07 -37.40
CA LYS A 544 26.93 -62.53 -38.73
C LYS A 544 28.16 -62.06 -39.51
N ARG A 545 29.27 -61.70 -38.86
CA ARG A 545 30.53 -61.34 -39.54
C ARG A 545 31.28 -62.58 -40.01
N SER A 546 31.30 -63.66 -39.24
CA SER A 546 31.88 -64.95 -39.65
C SER A 546 31.15 -65.65 -40.82
N LYS A 547 30.12 -65.02 -41.41
CA LYS A 547 29.45 -65.48 -42.64
C LYS A 547 29.85 -64.70 -43.90
N LYS A 548 30.92 -63.88 -43.85
CA LYS A 548 31.56 -63.29 -45.03
C LYS A 548 32.96 -63.85 -45.31
N GLN A 549 33.31 -64.99 -44.71
CA GLN A 549 34.66 -65.57 -44.79
C GLN A 549 34.68 -67.12 -44.74
N GLN A 550 33.55 -67.76 -45.05
CA GLN A 550 33.46 -69.21 -45.26
C GLN A 550 32.32 -69.50 -46.23
N LYS A 551 32.66 -69.91 -47.46
CA LYS A 551 31.82 -70.82 -48.28
C LYS A 551 31.73 -72.17 -47.54
N CYS A 552 30.88 -73.08 -48.02
CA CYS A 552 30.84 -74.49 -47.59
C CYS A 552 30.55 -74.78 -46.10
N LEU A 553 29.51 -74.18 -45.52
CA LEU A 553 28.76 -74.80 -44.41
C LEU A 553 27.24 -74.74 -44.62
N THR A 554 26.57 -75.87 -44.37
CA THR A 554 25.37 -76.28 -45.11
C THR A 554 24.11 -75.43 -44.90
N LYS A 555 23.24 -75.41 -45.94
CA LYS A 555 21.92 -74.75 -45.93
C LYS A 555 21.05 -75.17 -44.71
N LYS A 556 21.16 -76.42 -44.22
CA LYS A 556 20.48 -76.94 -43.01
C LYS A 556 20.80 -76.11 -41.75
N GLN A 557 22.07 -75.82 -41.45
CA GLN A 557 22.46 -75.07 -40.25
C GLN A 557 21.93 -73.62 -40.27
N ALA A 558 22.02 -72.95 -41.42
CA ALA A 558 21.50 -71.59 -41.59
C ALA A 558 19.97 -71.51 -41.37
N LYS A 559 19.21 -72.52 -41.80
CA LYS A 559 17.75 -72.65 -41.59
C LYS A 559 17.43 -72.80 -40.09
N ARG A 560 18.19 -73.63 -39.34
CA ARG A 560 18.07 -73.79 -37.87
C ARG A 560 18.27 -72.46 -37.11
N VAL A 561 19.37 -71.74 -37.36
CA VAL A 561 19.66 -70.44 -36.69
C VAL A 561 18.60 -69.37 -37.01
N ARG A 562 18.11 -69.29 -38.25
CA ARG A 562 17.00 -68.37 -38.62
C ARG A 562 15.70 -68.72 -37.86
N LYS A 563 15.38 -70.01 -37.68
CA LYS A 563 14.19 -70.47 -36.92
C LYS A 563 14.30 -70.06 -35.44
N GLN A 564 15.47 -70.21 -34.82
CA GLN A 564 15.72 -69.83 -33.43
C GLN A 564 15.59 -68.31 -33.18
N LEU A 565 16.22 -67.48 -34.02
CA LEU A 565 16.11 -66.01 -33.92
C LEU A 565 14.66 -65.50 -34.13
N LYS A 566 13.83 -66.23 -34.90
CA LYS A 566 12.39 -65.94 -35.06
C LYS A 566 11.61 -66.25 -33.77
N LYS A 567 11.94 -67.35 -33.06
CA LYS A 567 11.39 -67.65 -31.71
C LYS A 567 11.75 -66.57 -30.70
N GLU A 568 13.04 -66.21 -30.59
CA GLU A 568 13.51 -65.19 -29.63
C GLU A 568 12.85 -63.82 -29.83
N ARG A 569 12.71 -63.36 -31.09
CA ARG A 569 12.03 -62.10 -31.40
C ARG A 569 10.57 -62.10 -30.94
N LYS A 570 9.82 -63.18 -31.22
CA LYS A 570 8.43 -63.33 -30.74
C LYS A 570 8.34 -63.30 -29.20
N ALA A 571 9.26 -63.99 -28.51
CA ALA A 571 9.31 -63.98 -27.04
C ALA A 571 9.60 -62.58 -26.47
N ALA A 572 10.59 -61.87 -27.01
CA ALA A 572 10.94 -60.51 -26.60
C ALA A 572 9.81 -59.50 -26.85
N GLU A 573 8.98 -59.72 -27.87
CA GLU A 573 7.79 -58.91 -28.12
C GLU A 573 6.63 -59.23 -27.17
N LYS A 574 6.35 -60.51 -26.91
CA LYS A 574 5.38 -60.96 -25.88
C LYS A 574 5.71 -60.33 -24.51
N ALA A 575 6.98 -60.32 -24.13
CA ALA A 575 7.48 -59.65 -22.92
C ALA A 575 7.24 -58.13 -22.93
N LYS A 576 7.51 -57.42 -24.04
CA LYS A 576 7.22 -55.98 -24.18
C LYS A 576 5.72 -55.68 -24.07
N LYS A 577 4.85 -56.51 -24.67
CA LYS A 577 3.38 -56.38 -24.63
C LYS A 577 2.87 -56.53 -23.19
N ASN A 578 3.39 -57.51 -22.44
CA ASN A 578 3.06 -57.74 -21.04
C ASN A 578 3.55 -56.61 -20.13
N ALA A 579 4.78 -56.11 -20.30
CA ALA A 579 5.31 -54.97 -19.56
C ALA A 579 4.47 -53.69 -19.77
N LYS A 580 4.02 -53.42 -21.00
CA LYS A 580 3.07 -52.32 -21.30
C LYS A 580 1.75 -52.49 -20.53
N LYS A 581 1.13 -53.68 -20.57
CA LYS A 581 -0.11 -53.99 -19.80
C LYS A 581 0.08 -53.76 -18.30
N ALA A 582 1.17 -54.22 -17.71
CA ALA A 582 1.47 -54.05 -16.28
C ALA A 582 1.61 -52.56 -15.87
N ILE A 583 2.36 -51.77 -16.64
CA ILE A 583 2.50 -50.32 -16.41
C ILE A 583 1.14 -49.61 -16.51
N GLN A 584 0.26 -50.03 -17.43
CA GLN A 584 -1.07 -49.46 -17.57
C GLN A 584 -2.00 -49.81 -16.39
N LYS A 585 -1.97 -51.07 -15.89
CA LYS A 585 -2.67 -51.46 -14.64
C LYS A 585 -2.18 -50.60 -13.46
N ALA A 586 -0.87 -50.44 -13.29
CA ALA A 586 -0.28 -49.62 -12.22
C ALA A 586 -0.71 -48.14 -12.29
N LYS A 587 -0.72 -47.54 -13.50
CA LYS A 587 -1.23 -46.17 -13.73
C LYS A 587 -2.72 -46.02 -13.36
N LYS A 588 -3.57 -47.00 -13.71
CA LYS A 588 -5.00 -47.01 -13.31
C LYS A 588 -5.16 -47.01 -11.77
N ILE A 589 -4.39 -47.85 -11.06
CA ILE A 589 -4.41 -47.92 -9.59
C ILE A 589 -3.98 -46.59 -8.95
N LEU A 590 -2.89 -45.98 -9.44
CA LEU A 590 -2.40 -44.69 -8.93
C LEU A 590 -3.43 -43.57 -9.14
N LYS A 591 -4.10 -43.52 -10.30
CA LYS A 591 -5.18 -42.57 -10.60
C LYS A 591 -6.37 -42.75 -9.63
N LYS A 592 -6.79 -43.99 -9.34
CA LYS A 592 -7.84 -44.27 -8.32
C LYS A 592 -7.42 -43.78 -6.92
N LYS A 593 -6.19 -44.04 -6.46
CA LYS A 593 -5.68 -43.59 -5.14
C LYS A 593 -5.62 -42.04 -5.04
N LEU A 594 -5.11 -41.35 -6.07
CA LEU A 594 -5.07 -39.88 -6.11
C LEU A 594 -6.48 -39.26 -6.08
N LEU A 595 -7.47 -39.87 -6.76
CA LEU A 595 -8.85 -39.38 -6.75
C LEU A 595 -9.52 -39.53 -5.38
N LYS A 596 -9.34 -40.66 -4.68
CA LYS A 596 -9.81 -40.84 -3.29
C LYS A 596 -9.22 -39.74 -2.38
N ASN A 597 -7.91 -39.48 -2.46
CA ASN A 597 -7.25 -38.43 -1.69
C ASN A 597 -7.79 -37.02 -2.00
N ARG A 598 -8.01 -36.68 -3.28
CA ARG A 598 -8.61 -35.39 -3.69
C ARG A 598 -10.03 -35.20 -3.14
N LYS A 599 -10.87 -36.25 -3.14
CA LYS A 599 -12.21 -36.23 -2.52
C LYS A 599 -12.11 -35.99 -1.00
N ALA A 600 -11.21 -36.67 -0.29
CA ALA A 600 -11.00 -36.50 1.15
C ALA A 600 -10.56 -35.08 1.53
N ILE A 601 -9.59 -34.51 0.81
CA ILE A 601 -9.12 -33.12 1.02
C ILE A 601 -10.26 -32.12 0.79
N LYS A 602 -11.08 -32.29 -0.26
CA LYS A 602 -12.25 -31.43 -0.52
C LYS A 602 -13.30 -31.51 0.61
N LYS A 603 -13.53 -32.71 1.19
CA LYS A 603 -14.43 -32.92 2.36
C LYS A 603 -13.88 -32.22 3.62
N ALA A 604 -12.57 -32.32 3.88
CA ALA A 604 -11.90 -31.65 4.99
C ALA A 604 -11.93 -30.11 4.86
N ALA A 605 -11.64 -29.57 3.67
CA ALA A 605 -11.69 -28.13 3.40
C ALA A 605 -13.11 -27.56 3.59
N LYS A 606 -14.17 -28.25 3.11
CA LYS A 606 -15.57 -27.88 3.39
C LYS A 606 -15.86 -27.84 4.89
N LYS A 607 -15.44 -28.85 5.67
CA LYS A 607 -15.62 -28.87 7.14
C LYS A 607 -14.90 -27.69 7.82
N ALA A 608 -13.66 -27.37 7.41
CA ALA A 608 -12.90 -26.23 7.93
C ALA A 608 -13.59 -24.88 7.62
N ALA A 609 -14.04 -24.66 6.39
CA ALA A 609 -14.75 -23.45 5.99
C ALA A 609 -16.06 -23.25 6.77
N LYS A 610 -16.83 -24.32 7.04
CA LYS A 610 -18.05 -24.26 7.89
C LYS A 610 -17.72 -23.80 9.32
N LYS A 611 -16.61 -24.28 9.91
CA LYS A 611 -16.12 -23.81 11.23
C LYS A 611 -15.70 -22.33 11.21
N VAL A 612 -14.94 -21.88 10.20
CA VAL A 612 -14.53 -20.47 10.06
C VAL A 612 -15.74 -19.54 9.88
N ARG A 613 -16.70 -19.89 9.01
CA ARG A 613 -17.94 -19.11 8.81
C ARG A 613 -18.74 -18.94 10.12
N LYS A 614 -18.90 -20.01 10.93
CA LYS A 614 -19.53 -19.92 12.27
C LYS A 614 -18.76 -18.97 13.20
N ALA A 615 -17.43 -19.06 13.24
CA ALA A 615 -16.59 -18.19 14.09
C ALA A 615 -16.66 -16.70 13.70
N VAL A 616 -16.64 -16.39 12.39
CA VAL A 616 -16.77 -15.02 11.87
C VAL A 616 -18.13 -14.42 12.22
N LYS A 617 -19.24 -15.15 12.03
CA LYS A 617 -20.57 -14.71 12.48
C LYS A 617 -20.59 -14.39 13.98
N LYS A 618 -20.03 -15.26 14.84
CA LYS A 618 -19.99 -15.07 16.30
C LYS A 618 -19.23 -13.80 16.73
N GLU A 619 -18.08 -13.49 16.13
CA GLU A 619 -17.35 -12.24 16.45
C GLU A 619 -17.99 -11.00 15.80
N GLN A 620 -18.64 -11.10 14.63
CA GLN A 620 -19.44 -9.99 14.07
C GLN A 620 -20.60 -9.61 14.99
N HIS A 621 -21.37 -10.58 15.51
CA HIS A 621 -22.42 -10.34 16.50
C HIS A 621 -21.85 -9.69 17.77
N ARG A 622 -20.72 -10.21 18.27
CA ARG A 622 -20.02 -9.64 19.44
C ARG A 622 -19.58 -8.20 19.21
N ARG A 623 -19.16 -7.82 18.00
CA ARG A 623 -18.83 -6.43 17.63
C ARG A 623 -20.08 -5.55 17.58
N LYS A 624 -21.19 -6.03 16.97
CA LYS A 624 -22.49 -5.32 16.94
C LYS A 624 -23.01 -5.06 18.37
N LYS A 625 -23.07 -6.08 19.25
CA LYS A 625 -23.53 -5.93 20.66
C LYS A 625 -22.64 -4.98 21.47
N LYS A 626 -21.31 -4.99 21.27
CA LYS A 626 -20.37 -4.00 21.86
C LYS A 626 -20.60 -2.58 21.35
N ALA A 627 -20.93 -2.38 20.08
CA ALA A 627 -21.21 -1.06 19.50
C ALA A 627 -22.54 -0.48 20.04
N LEU A 628 -23.58 -1.31 20.15
CA LEU A 628 -24.86 -0.94 20.75
C LEU A 628 -24.71 -0.54 22.23
N LYS A 629 -24.03 -1.35 23.06
CA LYS A 629 -23.79 -1.01 24.48
C LYS A 629 -23.01 0.31 24.66
N LYS A 630 -22.07 0.63 23.74
CA LYS A 630 -21.43 1.97 23.71
C LYS A 630 -22.39 3.11 23.35
N ARG A 631 -23.28 2.91 22.37
CA ARG A 631 -24.26 3.91 21.91
C ARG A 631 -25.30 4.18 23.00
N LEU A 632 -25.78 3.14 23.67
CA LEU A 632 -26.67 3.20 24.84
C LEU A 632 -26.04 3.99 25.99
N ASN A 633 -24.82 3.64 26.42
CA ASN A 633 -24.13 4.35 27.50
C ASN A 633 -23.91 5.85 27.17
N LYS A 634 -23.61 6.18 25.91
CA LYS A 634 -23.51 7.58 25.45
C LYS A 634 -24.84 8.32 25.61
N LEU A 635 -25.96 7.68 25.26
CA LEU A 635 -27.31 8.26 25.37
C LEU A 635 -27.79 8.38 26.82
N LYS A 636 -27.62 7.36 27.68
CA LYS A 636 -27.89 7.49 29.13
C LYS A 636 -27.08 8.65 29.76
N SER A 637 -25.82 8.83 29.35
CA SER A 637 -24.99 9.97 29.79
C SER A 637 -25.44 11.34 29.26
N ALA A 638 -26.20 11.38 28.16
CA ALA A 638 -26.77 12.60 27.59
C ALA A 638 -28.12 12.93 28.25
N LEU A 639 -28.95 11.91 28.50
CA LEU A 639 -30.21 12.01 29.23
C LEU A 639 -29.99 12.55 30.66
N LYS A 640 -29.07 11.95 31.43
CA LYS A 640 -28.72 12.43 32.80
C LYS A 640 -28.16 13.87 32.81
N LYS A 641 -27.62 14.36 31.68
CA LYS A 641 -27.19 15.77 31.49
C LYS A 641 -28.30 16.72 31.00
N LYS A 642 -29.43 16.18 30.54
CA LYS A 642 -30.63 16.94 30.14
C LYS A 642 -31.62 17.02 31.30
N GLN A 643 -31.84 15.93 32.05
CA GLN A 643 -32.63 15.92 33.29
C GLN A 643 -32.10 16.98 34.29
N ARG A 644 -30.78 16.98 34.57
CA ARG A 644 -30.04 18.01 35.34
C ARG A 644 -30.00 19.43 34.74
N LYS A 645 -30.89 19.74 33.80
CA LYS A 645 -31.13 21.07 33.24
C LYS A 645 -32.62 21.42 33.23
N CYS A 646 -33.49 20.42 33.06
CA CYS A 646 -34.92 20.56 33.32
C CYS A 646 -35.15 20.94 34.79
N SER A 647 -34.48 20.25 35.73
CA SER A 647 -34.50 20.55 37.18
C SER A 647 -34.08 21.98 37.56
N ASN A 648 -33.46 22.72 36.64
CA ASN A 648 -32.94 24.07 36.86
C ASN A 648 -33.53 25.09 35.87
N SER A 649 -34.63 24.75 35.18
CA SER A 649 -35.38 25.70 34.33
C SER A 649 -36.80 25.20 34.03
N LYS A 650 -37.83 25.98 34.44
CA LYS A 650 -39.27 25.77 34.14
C LYS A 650 -39.61 25.95 32.63
N SER A 651 -38.87 25.32 31.72
CA SER A 651 -38.97 25.54 30.26
C SER A 651 -39.55 24.34 29.50
N ARG A 652 -40.78 24.48 28.97
CA ARG A 652 -41.47 23.49 28.11
C ARG A 652 -40.58 22.96 26.97
N LYS A 653 -39.69 23.78 26.39
CA LYS A 653 -38.77 23.38 25.30
C LYS A 653 -37.69 22.36 25.74
N ASN A 654 -37.37 22.26 27.05
CA ASN A 654 -36.44 21.26 27.55
C ASN A 654 -37.08 19.87 27.77
N SER A 655 -38.37 19.79 28.13
CA SER A 655 -39.05 18.50 28.40
C SER A 655 -39.29 17.68 27.12
N LYS A 656 -39.81 18.29 26.04
CA LYS A 656 -39.94 17.63 24.71
C LYS A 656 -38.59 17.03 24.25
N SER A 657 -37.48 17.76 24.49
CA SER A 657 -36.12 17.28 24.20
C SER A 657 -35.63 16.14 25.11
N ALA A 658 -36.21 15.94 26.29
CA ALA A 658 -35.91 14.82 27.19
C ALA A 658 -36.74 13.58 26.82
N LYS A 659 -38.05 13.72 26.57
CA LYS A 659 -38.92 12.63 26.07
C LYS A 659 -38.31 11.96 24.81
N LYS A 660 -37.84 12.75 23.83
CA LYS A 660 -37.16 12.27 22.59
C LYS A 660 -35.76 11.65 22.80
N LEU A 661 -35.21 11.70 24.02
CA LEU A 661 -34.01 10.94 24.42
C LEU A 661 -34.37 9.64 25.17
N ILE A 662 -35.44 9.64 25.96
CA ILE A 662 -35.95 8.46 26.69
C ILE A 662 -36.40 7.38 25.68
N SER A 663 -37.18 7.74 24.67
CA SER A 663 -37.61 6.80 23.62
C SER A 663 -36.43 6.19 22.85
N LYS A 664 -35.39 6.98 22.58
CA LYS A 664 -34.14 6.52 21.95
C LYS A 664 -33.25 5.66 22.87
N VAL A 665 -33.48 5.70 24.18
CA VAL A 665 -32.87 4.77 25.16
C VAL A 665 -33.66 3.47 25.19
N LYS A 666 -34.98 3.50 25.47
CA LYS A 666 -35.86 2.31 25.45
C LYS A 666 -35.74 1.52 24.12
N SER A 667 -35.75 2.19 22.98
CA SER A 667 -35.59 1.57 21.64
C SER A 667 -34.23 0.86 21.44
N LEU A 668 -33.15 1.38 22.03
CA LEU A 668 -31.84 0.73 21.96
C LEU A 668 -31.67 -0.40 22.98
N GLU A 669 -32.48 -0.43 24.03
CA GLU A 669 -32.54 -1.52 25.00
C GLU A 669 -33.37 -2.69 24.46
N LYS A 670 -34.54 -2.43 23.85
CA LYS A 670 -35.31 -3.45 23.09
C LYS A 670 -34.51 -4.03 21.90
N LYS A 671 -33.55 -3.27 21.35
CA LYS A 671 -32.57 -3.72 20.33
C LYS A 671 -31.29 -4.35 20.91
N LEU A 672 -31.16 -4.46 22.23
CA LEU A 672 -30.06 -5.14 22.94
C LEU A 672 -30.53 -6.41 23.69
N SER A 673 -31.84 -6.53 23.99
CA SER A 673 -32.45 -7.75 24.53
C SER A 673 -32.77 -8.76 23.42
N ARG A 674 -33.39 -8.34 22.31
CA ARG A 674 -33.76 -9.20 21.16
C ARG A 674 -32.56 -9.82 20.38
N LYS A 675 -31.30 -9.71 20.84
CA LYS A 675 -30.03 -10.17 20.18
C LYS A 675 -28.87 -10.30 21.16
#